data_AF-A0A935TY43-F1
#
_entry.id   AF-A0A935TY43-F1
#
_cell.length_a   1.000
_cell.length_b   1.000
_cell.length_c   1.000
_cell.angle_alpha   90.00
_cell.angle_beta   90.00
_cell.angle_gamma   90.00
#
_symmetry.space_group_name_H-M   'P 1'
#
loop_
_entity.id
_entity.type
_entity.pdbx_description
1 polymer ?
#
loop_
_entity_poly.entity_id
_entity_poly.type
_entity_poly.pdbx_seq_one_letter_code
_entity_poly.pdbx_strand_id
1 'polypeptide(L)'
;MNLSRFFLCAALGLTACATADDDLDLETPPQLALTSNLGGRYNATKSSVTFRVRSDRATRVEAWVYKAATGQAEILRQVLTNDGTGRWAATVAVSTLQARGLTGAIYYGYRAWGPNWTYVSTWTPGSSAGFVTDVDTNGNRFNPNKLLFDPYGLELSHDPQNPANLDGTIYNTGATDRLRDSALVAPKSIVIDTAAGNFGTKPTRAFKDEVIYEVHVRGLTKNDSSVVAAERGTYAGAGRKAAYLKSIGVTAVEFLPLHETVNDANDVVVSTTDDNYWGYMTLNFFAPDRRYSMDKTAGGPTREFRAMVKAFHDQGIKVYVDVVYNHTAEGGVGDATGAKAQLLSFRGIDNASYYELGANAAFYYDNTGIGANFNTTTSMAVDLIIDSLTYWKGDLGVDGFRFDLASVLGNSCNRGCFNFDKTNPANALNRAVNEVGARPDAGGAGVDLIGEPWAIGDGTYRVGDFPAKWAEWNGIYRDTFRKDQNKLGLETVTPSQLSTRFAGSSDLYGDDGRKPWHSVNFLVAHDGFTNRDLYAYNTKSNLQPWPFGPSDGGEDNNVSWNQGGDLALQRQAARNGLALIALSAGVPMLTGGDEMYRTQYGNNNMYNVDSDKNWLNWSDATTNAQFLSFSRRLFNFRLAHPALRRANFYTGAVGASGLKDIQWLTDQAVEPPGDYWGNVNNHFLAFRIDGQPAGDTAASIYVAYNGWSGVVTTRLPTPRAGKAWYRVGDTAPWMESRGNFTNPGAEDLLTVTTYDMAGRSILLLIEK
;
A
#
# COMPACT_ATOMS: atom_id res chain seq x y z
N MET A 1 -36.32 3.20 33.01
CA MET A 1 -37.35 2.16 32.77
C MET A 1 -36.68 0.81 32.77
N ASN A 2 -36.81 0.02 33.84
CA ASN A 2 -36.43 -1.40 33.86
C ASN A 2 -37.10 -2.10 35.05
N LEU A 3 -38.44 -2.19 35.02
CA LEU A 3 -39.21 -2.99 35.97
C LEU A 3 -39.43 -4.44 35.50
N SER A 4 -38.88 -4.83 34.35
CA SER A 4 -39.19 -6.10 33.68
C SER A 4 -38.26 -7.26 34.05
N ARG A 5 -37.17 -7.04 34.80
CA ARG A 5 -36.22 -8.12 35.17
C ARG A 5 -36.52 -8.79 36.52
N PHE A 6 -37.34 -8.19 37.37
CA PHE A 6 -37.61 -8.72 38.72
C PHE A 6 -38.62 -9.88 38.73
N PHE A 7 -39.46 -10.03 37.69
CA PHE A 7 -40.50 -11.07 37.67
C PHE A 7 -40.01 -12.44 37.18
N LEU A 8 -38.83 -12.56 36.58
CA LEU A 8 -38.38 -13.82 35.98
C LEU A 8 -37.58 -14.71 36.96
N CYS A 9 -37.03 -14.15 38.04
CA CYS A 9 -36.24 -14.92 39.02
C CYS A 9 -37.07 -15.61 40.11
N ALA A 10 -38.34 -15.24 40.30
CA ALA A 10 -39.20 -15.87 41.31
C ALA A 10 -39.85 -17.19 40.84
N ALA A 11 -39.83 -17.50 39.53
CA ALA A 11 -40.50 -18.66 38.97
C ALA A 11 -39.64 -19.94 38.89
N LEU A 12 -38.33 -19.86 39.12
CA LEU A 12 -37.40 -20.96 38.81
C LEU A 12 -36.60 -21.54 39.98
N GLY A 13 -36.83 -21.09 41.23
CA GLY A 13 -36.35 -21.81 42.42
C GLY A 13 -34.85 -22.16 42.46
N LEU A 14 -33.98 -21.34 41.87
CA LEU A 14 -32.53 -21.58 41.84
C LEU A 14 -31.82 -20.79 42.94
N THR A 15 -31.34 -21.49 43.96
CA THR A 15 -30.43 -20.97 44.98
C THR A 15 -28.98 -21.01 44.48
N ALA A 16 -28.58 -19.99 43.70
CA ALA A 16 -27.21 -19.50 43.59
C ALA A 16 -27.18 -18.29 42.65
N CYS A 17 -27.12 -17.08 43.22
CA CYS A 17 -26.67 -15.89 42.51
C CYS A 17 -25.48 -15.35 43.29
N ALA A 18 -24.28 -15.78 42.91
CA ALA A 18 -23.04 -15.23 43.42
C ALA A 18 -22.84 -13.84 42.80
N THR A 19 -22.54 -12.87 43.65
CA THR A 19 -22.16 -11.50 43.31
C THR A 19 -20.84 -11.52 42.54
N ALA A 20 -20.88 -11.22 41.25
CA ALA A 20 -19.71 -10.77 40.52
C ALA A 20 -19.74 -9.24 40.52
N ASP A 21 -18.80 -8.62 41.24
CA ASP A 21 -18.46 -7.22 41.08
C ASP A 21 -17.92 -7.01 39.65
N ASP A 22 -18.63 -6.23 38.86
CA ASP A 22 -18.17 -5.69 37.57
C ASP A 22 -17.17 -4.56 37.86
N ASP A 23 -15.89 -4.91 38.07
CA ASP A 23 -14.78 -4.04 37.68
C ASP A 23 -14.36 -4.47 36.27
N LEU A 24 -14.98 -3.86 35.26
CA LEU A 24 -14.48 -3.88 33.88
C LEU A 24 -13.23 -2.99 33.83
N ASP A 25 -12.11 -3.52 34.33
CA ASP A 25 -10.79 -3.06 33.95
C ASP A 25 -10.64 -3.31 32.44
N LEU A 26 -10.91 -2.27 31.66
CA LEU A 26 -10.47 -2.18 30.28
C LEU A 26 -8.94 -2.15 30.32
N GLU A 27 -8.32 -3.34 30.30
CA GLU A 27 -6.88 -3.46 30.12
C GLU A 27 -6.48 -2.65 28.89
N THR A 28 -5.75 -1.56 29.13
CA THR A 28 -4.95 -0.87 28.12
C THR A 28 -4.14 -1.94 27.37
N PRO A 29 -4.19 -2.00 26.02
CA PRO A 29 -3.39 -2.96 25.29
C PRO A 29 -1.92 -2.80 25.71
N PRO A 30 -1.18 -3.89 25.93
CA PRO A 30 0.24 -3.78 26.21
C PRO A 30 0.89 -3.04 25.05
N GLN A 31 1.55 -1.93 25.36
CA GLN A 31 2.38 -1.20 24.41
C GLN A 31 3.42 -2.21 23.89
N LEU A 32 3.30 -2.63 22.64
CA LEU A 32 4.26 -3.52 21.99
C LEU A 32 5.57 -2.74 21.85
N ALA A 33 6.40 -2.76 22.88
CA ALA A 33 7.73 -2.19 22.85
C ALA A 33 8.52 -2.89 21.73
N LEU A 34 9.10 -2.09 20.82
CA LEU A 34 10.06 -2.55 19.81
C LEU A 34 11.00 -3.61 20.42
N THR A 35 10.96 -4.82 19.87
CA THR A 35 11.60 -5.99 20.48
C THR A 35 13.12 -5.83 20.62
N SER A 36 13.73 -5.02 19.76
CA SER A 36 15.17 -4.75 19.73
C SER A 36 15.63 -3.54 20.58
N ASN A 37 14.72 -2.66 21.00
CA ASN A 37 15.01 -1.37 21.68
C ASN A 37 16.11 -0.53 20.97
N LEU A 38 16.26 -0.71 19.65
CA LEU A 38 17.18 0.05 18.81
C LEU A 38 16.67 1.48 18.57
N GLY A 39 17.57 2.35 18.14
CA GLY A 39 17.30 3.77 17.94
C GLY A 39 17.68 4.66 19.13
N GLY A 40 17.52 5.97 18.96
CA GLY A 40 17.55 6.95 20.05
C GLY A 40 16.22 6.96 20.80
N ARG A 41 16.22 6.60 22.08
CA ARG A 41 15.01 6.50 22.91
C ARG A 41 15.19 7.16 24.27
N TYR A 42 14.19 7.92 24.70
CA TYR A 42 14.11 8.37 26.09
C TYR A 42 13.90 7.17 27.02
N ASN A 43 14.41 7.26 28.25
CA ASN A 43 13.88 6.43 29.33
C ASN A 43 12.49 6.94 29.75
N ALA A 44 11.75 6.16 30.56
CA ALA A 44 10.38 6.47 30.95
C ALA A 44 10.20 7.88 31.59
N THR A 45 11.20 8.35 32.36
CA THR A 45 11.18 9.67 33.01
C THR A 45 11.74 10.80 32.14
N LYS A 46 12.18 10.50 30.91
CA LYS A 46 12.86 11.42 29.98
C LYS A 46 14.08 12.12 30.59
N SER A 47 14.71 11.52 31.61
CA SER A 47 15.92 12.04 32.24
C SER A 47 17.20 11.62 31.51
N SER A 48 17.12 10.60 30.65
CA SER A 48 18.22 10.14 29.81
C SER A 48 17.73 9.69 28.45
N VAL A 49 18.62 9.75 27.47
CA VAL A 49 18.46 9.12 26.15
C VAL A 49 19.47 8.00 26.01
N THR A 50 19.05 6.85 25.50
CA THR A 50 19.97 5.80 25.05
C THR A 50 19.96 5.75 23.53
N PHE A 51 21.15 5.81 22.94
CA PHE A 51 21.35 5.59 21.50
C PHE A 51 21.79 4.15 21.30
N ARG A 52 21.08 3.40 20.46
CA ARG A 52 21.44 2.02 20.11
C ARG A 52 21.39 1.81 18.60
N VAL A 53 22.42 1.18 18.04
CA VAL A 53 22.49 0.84 16.61
C VAL A 53 23.19 -0.50 16.42
N ARG A 54 22.78 -1.27 15.42
CA ARG A 54 23.44 -2.53 15.06
C ARG A 54 24.36 -2.32 13.86
N SER A 55 25.60 -2.79 13.99
CA SER A 55 26.58 -2.92 12.92
C SER A 55 27.54 -4.05 13.28
N ASP A 56 27.56 -5.07 12.43
CA ASP A 56 28.34 -6.28 12.67
C ASP A 56 29.81 -6.08 12.22
N ARG A 57 30.08 -5.03 11.42
CA ARG A 57 31.38 -4.75 10.82
C ARG A 57 32.06 -3.46 11.27
N ALA A 58 31.33 -2.56 11.95
CA ALA A 58 31.95 -1.35 12.48
C ALA A 58 33.06 -1.70 13.49
N THR A 59 34.14 -0.92 13.48
CA THR A 59 35.20 -0.97 14.48
C THR A 59 35.06 0.13 15.52
N ARG A 60 34.29 1.19 15.22
CA ARG A 60 33.90 2.25 16.13
C ARG A 60 32.62 2.89 15.63
N VAL A 61 31.72 3.22 16.55
CA VAL A 61 30.53 4.04 16.29
C VAL A 61 30.46 5.17 17.30
N GLU A 62 30.16 6.38 16.82
CA GLU A 62 29.90 7.54 17.67
C GLU A 62 28.52 8.12 17.37
N ALA A 63 27.74 8.42 18.42
CA ALA A 63 26.55 9.25 18.32
C ALA A 63 26.94 10.73 18.43
N TRP A 64 26.54 11.52 17.43
CA TRP A 64 26.76 12.96 17.36
C TRP A 64 25.42 13.65 17.58
N VAL A 65 25.35 14.52 18.60
CA VAL A 65 24.11 15.19 19.03
C VAL A 65 24.17 16.68 18.70
N TYR A 66 23.07 17.23 18.20
CA TYR A 66 22.95 18.59 17.68
C TYR A 66 21.79 19.34 18.34
N LYS A 67 21.89 20.68 18.38
CA LYS A 67 20.80 21.57 18.82
C LYS A 67 19.82 21.95 17.70
N ALA A 68 20.24 21.79 16.46
CA ALA A 68 19.49 22.17 15.28
C ALA A 68 19.66 21.09 14.20
N ALA A 69 18.70 21.01 13.28
CA ALA A 69 18.72 20.07 12.17
C ALA A 69 19.90 20.33 11.20
N THR A 70 20.21 21.60 10.94
CA THR A 70 21.25 22.04 9.98
C THR A 70 22.08 23.20 10.53
N GLY A 71 23.24 23.44 9.91
CA GLY A 71 24.08 24.63 10.09
C GLY A 71 24.82 24.76 11.42
N GLN A 72 24.59 23.86 12.39
CA GLN A 72 25.23 23.88 13.70
C GLN A 72 26.12 22.66 13.88
N ALA A 73 27.27 22.85 14.53
CA ALA A 73 28.13 21.75 14.95
C ALA A 73 27.47 20.92 16.06
N GLU A 74 27.94 19.69 16.22
CA GLU A 74 27.53 18.82 17.31
C GLU A 74 27.94 19.39 18.67
N ILE A 75 27.12 19.14 19.68
CA ILE A 75 27.34 19.56 21.06
C ILE A 75 27.83 18.39 21.91
N LEU A 76 27.75 17.17 21.40
CA LEU A 76 28.26 15.97 22.04
C LEU A 76 28.66 14.96 20.98
N ARG A 77 29.84 14.35 21.19
CA ARG A 77 30.30 13.14 20.49
C ARG A 77 30.39 12.03 21.53
N GLN A 78 29.50 11.06 21.46
CA GLN A 78 29.44 9.96 22.40
C GLN A 78 29.90 8.67 21.71
N VAL A 79 31.02 8.10 22.16
CA VAL A 79 31.46 6.77 21.71
C VAL A 79 30.49 5.72 22.24
N LEU A 80 30.04 4.82 21.38
CA LEU A 80 29.19 3.69 21.76
C LEU A 80 30.05 2.49 22.12
N THR A 81 29.54 1.67 23.04
CA THR A 81 30.14 0.39 23.42
C THR A 81 29.44 -0.73 22.68
N ASN A 82 30.21 -1.58 22.00
CA ASN A 82 29.72 -2.82 21.41
C ASN A 82 29.56 -3.89 22.51
N ASP A 83 28.43 -4.58 22.54
CA ASP A 83 28.16 -5.67 23.50
C ASP A 83 28.75 -7.03 23.07
N GLY A 84 29.45 -7.07 21.93
CA GLY A 84 30.03 -8.28 21.34
C GLY A 84 29.10 -9.01 20.38
N THR A 85 27.85 -8.55 20.22
CA THR A 85 26.84 -9.12 19.30
C THR A 85 26.57 -8.23 18.08
N GLY A 86 27.39 -7.19 17.88
CA GLY A 86 27.19 -6.18 16.84
C GLY A 86 26.24 -5.05 17.26
N ARG A 87 25.72 -5.06 18.49
CA ARG A 87 24.89 -3.99 19.03
C ARG A 87 25.76 -2.98 19.78
N TRP A 88 25.64 -1.73 19.38
CA TRP A 88 26.38 -0.59 19.92
C TRP A 88 25.42 0.27 20.74
N ALA A 89 25.82 0.66 21.96
CA ALA A 89 24.97 1.50 22.80
C ALA A 89 25.74 2.53 23.63
N ALA A 90 25.09 3.66 23.92
CA ALA A 90 25.50 4.61 24.94
C ALA A 90 24.29 5.35 25.52
N THR A 91 24.33 5.64 26.82
CA THR A 91 23.28 6.41 27.51
C THR A 91 23.83 7.76 27.94
N VAL A 92 23.08 8.82 27.66
CA VAL A 92 23.43 10.21 27.97
C VAL A 92 22.31 10.82 28.81
N ALA A 93 22.65 11.45 29.93
CA ALA A 93 21.69 12.21 30.71
C ALA A 93 21.21 13.45 29.93
N VAL A 94 19.92 13.73 29.94
CA VAL A 94 19.35 14.92 29.29
C VAL A 94 19.90 16.19 29.92
N SER A 95 20.14 16.19 31.24
CA SER A 95 20.80 17.28 31.95
C SER A 95 22.20 17.60 31.40
N THR A 96 22.95 16.59 30.96
CA THR A 96 24.24 16.79 30.30
C THR A 96 24.09 17.51 28.96
N LEU A 97 23.05 17.21 28.18
CA LEU A 97 22.76 17.90 26.93
C LEU A 97 22.30 19.35 27.18
N GLN A 98 21.46 19.55 28.20
CA GLN A 98 21.01 20.87 28.64
C GLN A 98 22.16 21.75 29.13
N ALA A 99 23.11 21.19 29.88
CA ALA A 99 24.33 21.89 30.30
C ALA A 99 25.21 22.32 29.11
N ARG A 100 25.10 21.62 27.97
CA ARG A 100 25.72 22.02 26.70
C ARG A 100 24.82 22.94 25.86
N GLY A 101 23.75 23.45 26.46
CA GLY A 101 22.83 24.44 25.93
C GLY A 101 21.76 23.91 24.98
N LEU A 102 21.41 22.62 25.07
CA LEU A 102 20.23 22.08 24.40
C LEU A 102 18.96 22.54 25.14
N THR A 103 18.05 23.21 24.43
CA THR A 103 16.77 23.70 25.00
C THR A 103 15.53 23.08 24.35
N GLY A 104 15.70 22.36 23.23
CA GLY A 104 14.61 21.78 22.44
C GLY A 104 14.84 20.31 22.12
N ALA A 105 14.42 19.89 20.93
CA ALA A 105 14.53 18.51 20.46
C ALA A 105 15.98 18.04 20.36
N ILE A 106 16.21 16.75 20.65
CA ILE A 106 17.51 16.10 20.47
C ILE A 106 17.60 15.63 19.01
N TYR A 107 18.40 16.32 18.21
CA TYR A 107 18.78 15.88 16.87
C TYR A 107 20.06 15.05 16.97
N TYR A 108 20.15 13.93 16.26
CA TYR A 108 21.34 13.09 16.29
C TYR A 108 21.59 12.36 14.96
N GLY A 109 22.82 11.87 14.81
CA GLY A 109 23.23 10.93 13.78
C GLY A 109 24.46 10.17 14.25
N TYR A 110 24.95 9.23 13.43
CA TYR A 110 26.12 8.43 13.70
C TYR A 110 27.27 8.78 12.76
N ARG A 111 28.50 8.61 13.25
CA ARG A 111 29.68 8.37 12.43
C ARG A 111 30.22 6.99 12.73
N ALA A 112 30.53 6.22 11.70
CA ALA A 112 31.01 4.85 11.82
C ALA A 112 32.33 4.68 11.09
N TRP A 113 33.22 3.89 11.70
CA TRP A 113 34.49 3.44 11.14
C TRP A 113 34.47 1.93 10.99
N GLY A 114 35.27 1.42 10.07
CA GLY A 114 35.36 -0.02 9.83
C GLY A 114 36.61 -0.40 9.02
N PRO A 115 36.66 -1.62 8.47
CA PRO A 115 37.88 -2.15 7.86
C PRO A 115 38.43 -1.33 6.69
N ASN A 116 37.57 -0.70 5.88
CA ASN A 116 37.99 0.14 4.75
C ASN A 116 38.38 1.58 5.15
N TRP A 117 38.01 1.99 6.37
CA TRP A 117 38.37 3.29 6.94
C TRP A 117 38.46 3.20 8.46
N THR A 118 39.69 2.97 8.94
CA THR A 118 39.97 2.68 10.35
C THR A 118 39.96 3.94 11.20
N TYR A 119 39.53 3.83 12.45
CA TYR A 119 39.63 4.94 13.39
C TYR A 119 41.10 5.19 13.77
N VAL A 120 41.52 6.44 13.65
CA VAL A 120 42.80 6.94 14.18
C VAL A 120 42.53 8.23 14.96
N SER A 121 43.27 8.44 16.06
CA SER A 121 43.04 9.57 16.97
C SER A 121 43.28 10.95 16.34
N THR A 122 44.00 11.01 15.21
CA THR A 122 44.27 12.22 14.44
C THR A 122 43.16 12.56 13.43
N TRP A 123 42.14 11.70 13.28
CA TRP A 123 41.02 11.99 12.40
C TRP A 123 40.21 13.19 12.90
N THR A 124 39.83 14.04 11.96
CA THR A 124 38.92 15.18 12.17
C THR A 124 37.92 15.20 11.01
N PRO A 125 36.74 15.82 11.16
CA PRO A 125 35.76 15.89 10.07
C PRO A 125 36.38 16.49 8.80
N GLY A 126 36.22 15.75 7.69
CA GLY A 126 36.76 16.09 6.38
C GLY A 126 38.21 15.62 6.13
N SER A 127 38.84 14.94 7.10
CA SER A 127 40.18 14.36 6.96
C SER A 127 40.14 13.01 6.23
N SER A 128 41.27 12.63 5.61
CA SER A 128 41.52 11.30 5.05
C SER A 128 42.20 10.34 6.05
N ALA A 129 42.47 10.78 7.29
CA ALA A 129 43.19 9.97 8.26
C ALA A 129 42.47 8.63 8.51
N GLY A 130 43.21 7.53 8.39
CA GLY A 130 42.69 6.16 8.54
C GLY A 130 42.01 5.57 7.29
N PHE A 131 41.87 6.34 6.20
CA PHE A 131 41.31 5.86 4.92
C PHE A 131 42.19 4.77 4.31
N VAL A 132 41.56 3.70 3.83
CA VAL A 132 42.23 2.62 3.07
C VAL A 132 41.65 2.54 1.66
N THR A 133 40.32 2.40 1.56
CA THR A 133 39.59 2.30 0.28
C THR A 133 38.13 2.74 0.48
N ASP A 134 37.47 3.21 -0.59
CA ASP A 134 36.03 3.55 -0.54
C ASP A 134 35.15 2.29 -0.38
N VAL A 135 35.62 1.15 -0.92
CA VAL A 135 35.01 -0.17 -0.73
C VAL A 135 36.07 -1.24 -0.66
N ASP A 136 36.01 -2.13 0.34
CA ASP A 136 36.93 -3.27 0.45
C ASP A 136 36.38 -4.53 -0.23
N THR A 137 37.16 -5.62 -0.19
CA THR A 137 36.79 -6.90 -0.83
C THR A 137 35.58 -7.59 -0.20
N ASN A 138 35.18 -7.18 1.01
CA ASN A 138 33.99 -7.65 1.70
C ASN A 138 32.79 -6.72 1.49
N GLY A 139 32.96 -5.64 0.71
CA GLY A 139 31.92 -4.65 0.45
C GLY A 139 31.74 -3.64 1.58
N ASN A 140 32.67 -3.51 2.52
CA ASN A 140 32.57 -2.48 3.55
C ASN A 140 32.76 -1.08 2.94
N ARG A 141 31.87 -0.15 3.29
CA ARG A 141 31.84 1.23 2.75
C ARG A 141 31.79 2.28 3.84
N PHE A 142 32.48 2.06 4.95
CA PHE A 142 32.53 3.06 6.03
C PHE A 142 33.19 4.35 5.54
N ASN A 143 32.56 5.48 5.83
CA ASN A 143 33.16 6.79 5.64
C ASN A 143 32.74 7.70 6.81
N PRO A 144 33.64 7.95 7.77
CA PRO A 144 33.33 8.74 8.94
C PRO A 144 33.08 10.22 8.60
N ASN A 145 33.41 10.72 7.41
CA ASN A 145 33.08 12.09 7.00
C ASN A 145 31.58 12.23 6.65
N LYS A 146 30.85 11.12 6.50
CA LYS A 146 29.41 11.15 6.25
C LYS A 146 28.68 10.96 7.57
N LEU A 147 27.86 11.94 7.94
CA LEU A 147 26.92 11.77 9.05
C LEU A 147 25.76 10.90 8.59
N LEU A 148 25.46 9.87 9.37
CA LEU A 148 24.49 8.84 9.06
C LEU A 148 23.26 9.02 9.94
N PHE A 149 22.07 9.15 9.38
CA PHE A 149 20.87 9.09 10.20
C PHE A 149 20.60 7.64 10.66
N ASP A 150 19.86 7.49 11.74
CA ASP A 150 19.59 6.21 12.38
C ASP A 150 18.54 5.41 11.61
N PRO A 151 18.81 4.15 11.20
CA PRO A 151 17.82 3.23 10.63
C PRO A 151 16.54 3.07 11.46
N TYR A 152 16.64 3.25 12.79
CA TYR A 152 15.54 3.18 13.76
C TYR A 152 15.08 4.56 14.28
N GLY A 153 15.49 5.64 13.61
CA GLY A 153 15.02 7.00 13.89
C GLY A 153 13.53 7.12 13.58
N LEU A 154 12.71 7.46 14.59
CA LEU A 154 11.25 7.52 14.42
C LEU A 154 10.76 8.77 13.68
N GLU A 155 11.65 9.73 13.48
CA GLU A 155 11.48 10.89 12.61
C GLU A 155 12.86 11.30 12.08
N LEU A 156 12.94 11.71 10.80
CA LEU A 156 14.08 12.49 10.29
C LEU A 156 13.88 13.97 10.60
N SER A 157 14.63 14.89 10.02
CA SER A 157 14.43 16.35 10.26
C SER A 157 14.12 17.11 8.97
N HIS A 158 14.68 16.62 7.88
CA HIS A 158 14.57 17.12 6.51
C HIS A 158 15.21 16.08 5.59
N ASP A 159 14.98 16.19 4.29
CA ASP A 159 15.58 15.28 3.31
C ASP A 159 16.99 15.71 2.88
N PRO A 160 17.81 14.77 2.34
CA PRO A 160 19.16 15.07 1.88
C PRO A 160 19.25 16.25 0.92
N GLN A 161 18.31 16.32 -0.02
CA GLN A 161 18.08 17.45 -0.90
C GLN A 161 16.80 18.17 -0.49
N ASN A 162 16.90 19.47 -0.26
CA ASN A 162 15.81 20.32 0.23
C ASN A 162 16.03 21.76 -0.26
N PRO A 163 15.08 22.70 -0.04
CA PRO A 163 15.19 24.06 -0.57
C PRO A 163 16.44 24.84 -0.10
N ALA A 164 17.06 24.45 1.02
CA ALA A 164 18.27 25.07 1.54
C ALA A 164 19.57 24.37 1.11
N ASN A 165 19.50 23.12 0.63
CA ASN A 165 20.64 22.36 0.12
C ASN A 165 20.21 21.42 -1.01
N LEU A 166 20.49 21.80 -2.26
CA LEU A 166 20.21 20.96 -3.43
C LEU A 166 21.40 20.07 -3.84
N ASP A 167 22.57 20.24 -3.21
CA ASP A 167 23.76 19.48 -3.54
C ASP A 167 23.75 18.09 -2.89
N GLY A 168 23.30 17.08 -3.65
CA GLY A 168 23.36 15.68 -3.24
C GLY A 168 24.78 15.08 -3.27
N THR A 169 25.77 15.74 -3.89
CA THR A 169 27.11 15.17 -4.04
C THR A 169 27.92 15.16 -2.74
N ILE A 170 27.52 15.96 -1.75
CA ILE A 170 28.14 15.96 -0.42
C ILE A 170 28.03 14.60 0.29
N TYR A 171 27.05 13.78 -0.07
CA TYR A 171 26.84 12.44 0.48
C TYR A 171 27.61 11.34 -0.26
N ASN A 172 28.25 11.66 -1.39
CA ASN A 172 28.97 10.69 -2.20
C ASN A 172 30.32 10.28 -1.58
N THR A 173 30.73 9.04 -1.84
CA THR A 173 32.11 8.55 -1.71
C THR A 173 32.92 8.76 -3.00
N GLY A 174 34.12 8.21 -3.06
CA GLY A 174 35.01 8.33 -4.21
C GLY A 174 35.98 9.51 -4.10
N ALA A 175 36.93 9.59 -5.04
CA ALA A 175 38.08 10.49 -4.96
C ALA A 175 37.74 11.95 -4.71
N THR A 176 36.69 12.43 -5.37
CA THR A 176 36.26 13.83 -5.31
C THR A 176 35.51 14.16 -4.02
N ASP A 177 34.63 13.26 -3.55
CA ASP A 177 33.62 13.60 -2.55
C ASP A 177 33.84 12.96 -1.17
N ARG A 178 34.70 11.93 -1.04
CA ARG A 178 34.85 11.17 0.22
C ARG A 178 35.26 12.01 1.43
N LEU A 179 35.98 13.11 1.20
CA LEU A 179 36.50 14.00 2.26
C LEU A 179 35.54 15.13 2.60
N ARG A 180 34.39 15.23 1.95
CA ARG A 180 33.40 16.26 2.26
C ARG A 180 32.62 15.87 3.50
N ASP A 181 32.68 16.69 4.55
CA ASP A 181 31.90 16.46 5.77
C ASP A 181 30.44 16.85 5.56
N SER A 182 29.53 15.89 5.69
CA SER A 182 28.09 16.13 5.50
C SER A 182 27.36 16.61 6.75
N ALA A 183 27.99 16.62 7.92
CA ALA A 183 27.29 16.79 9.20
C ALA A 183 26.43 18.05 9.34
N LEU A 184 26.82 19.16 8.71
CA LEU A 184 26.06 20.41 8.82
C LEU A 184 24.78 20.43 7.97
N VAL A 185 24.66 19.55 6.96
CA VAL A 185 23.51 19.52 6.04
C VAL A 185 22.78 18.18 6.02
N ALA A 186 23.40 17.09 6.46
CA ALA A 186 22.79 15.76 6.48
C ALA A 186 21.51 15.73 7.32
N PRO A 187 20.49 14.96 6.93
CA PRO A 187 19.35 14.66 7.78
C PRO A 187 19.79 14.18 9.15
N LYS A 188 19.10 14.64 10.20
CA LYS A 188 19.26 14.15 11.56
C LYS A 188 18.04 13.34 11.96
N SER A 189 18.26 12.22 12.64
CA SER A 189 17.18 11.55 13.37
C SER A 189 16.79 12.39 14.60
N ILE A 190 15.52 12.33 14.99
CA ILE A 190 14.99 13.06 16.13
C ILE A 190 14.59 12.07 17.23
N VAL A 191 15.04 12.33 18.46
CA VAL A 191 14.54 11.59 19.63
C VAL A 191 13.18 12.18 20.01
N ILE A 192 12.11 11.44 19.71
CA ILE A 192 10.74 11.83 20.03
C ILE A 192 10.21 11.07 21.23
N ASP A 193 9.16 11.62 21.85
CA ASP A 193 8.36 10.92 22.84
C ASP A 193 7.19 10.20 22.16
N THR A 194 7.12 8.88 22.32
CA THR A 194 6.08 8.05 21.72
C THR A 194 4.85 7.88 22.62
N ALA A 195 4.91 8.28 23.89
CA ALA A 195 3.88 7.99 24.89
C ALA A 195 2.54 8.75 24.68
N ALA A 196 2.50 9.79 23.85
CA ALA A 196 1.45 10.81 23.89
C ALA A 196 0.38 10.77 22.76
N GLY A 197 0.05 9.61 22.17
CA GLY A 197 -0.87 9.57 21.02
C GLY A 197 -1.97 8.50 21.09
N ASN A 198 -3.13 8.82 20.51
CA ASN A 198 -4.28 7.92 20.36
C ASN A 198 -4.66 7.85 18.88
N PHE A 199 -4.64 6.64 18.31
CA PHE A 199 -5.06 6.37 16.92
C PHE A 199 -6.49 5.82 16.84
N GLY A 200 -7.29 5.86 17.91
CA GLY A 200 -8.65 5.33 17.94
C GLY A 200 -8.72 3.81 18.10
N THR A 201 -9.91 3.24 17.88
CA THR A 201 -10.13 1.78 17.93
C THR A 201 -10.03 1.19 16.53
N LYS A 202 -9.11 0.24 16.33
CA LYS A 202 -8.92 -0.43 15.04
C LYS A 202 -10.17 -1.21 14.61
N PRO A 203 -10.59 -1.11 13.34
CA PRO A 203 -11.60 -2.00 12.79
C PRO A 203 -11.16 -3.48 12.83
N THR A 204 -12.07 -4.36 13.25
CA THR A 204 -11.84 -5.83 13.33
C THR A 204 -12.49 -6.60 12.18
N ARG A 205 -12.99 -5.89 11.16
CA ARG A 205 -13.67 -6.49 9.99
C ARG A 205 -12.75 -7.47 9.24
N ALA A 206 -13.33 -8.56 8.74
CA ALA A 206 -12.64 -9.55 7.93
C ALA A 206 -12.19 -8.98 6.57
N PHE A 207 -11.05 -9.44 6.04
CA PHE A 207 -10.50 -8.93 4.77
C PHE A 207 -11.46 -9.14 3.59
N LYS A 208 -12.24 -10.23 3.58
CA LYS A 208 -13.24 -10.51 2.54
C LYS A 208 -14.33 -9.42 2.37
N ASP A 209 -14.55 -8.62 3.41
CA ASP A 209 -15.55 -7.56 3.43
C ASP A 209 -14.95 -6.18 3.13
N GLU A 210 -13.67 -6.14 2.71
CA GLU A 210 -13.00 -4.90 2.36
C GLU A 210 -13.32 -4.42 0.95
N VAL A 211 -13.26 -3.09 0.80
CA VAL A 211 -13.19 -2.33 -0.45
C VAL A 211 -12.07 -1.33 -0.25
N ILE A 212 -10.97 -1.54 -0.99
CA ILE A 212 -9.72 -0.79 -0.86
C ILE A 212 -9.77 0.44 -1.77
N TYR A 213 -9.27 1.58 -1.28
CA TYR A 213 -9.12 2.82 -2.04
C TYR A 213 -7.65 3.28 -1.98
N GLU A 214 -6.91 3.04 -3.06
CA GLU A 214 -5.53 3.44 -3.24
C GLU A 214 -5.44 4.94 -3.54
N VAL A 215 -4.67 5.73 -2.77
CA VAL A 215 -4.53 7.16 -3.02
C VAL A 215 -3.22 7.74 -2.48
N HIS A 216 -2.69 8.75 -3.15
CA HIS A 216 -1.59 9.55 -2.61
C HIS A 216 -2.08 10.53 -1.53
N VAL A 217 -1.50 10.52 -0.32
CA VAL A 217 -1.95 11.36 0.81
C VAL A 217 -1.99 12.86 0.47
N ARG A 218 -0.94 13.35 -0.21
CA ARG A 218 -0.88 14.74 -0.70
C ARG A 218 -1.95 15.01 -1.76
N GLY A 219 -1.97 14.24 -2.85
CA GLY A 219 -2.91 14.39 -3.95
C GLY A 219 -4.38 14.29 -3.54
N LEU A 220 -4.71 13.57 -2.46
CA LEU A 220 -6.08 13.45 -1.96
C LEU A 220 -6.71 14.81 -1.65
N THR A 221 -5.96 15.76 -1.08
CA THR A 221 -6.52 17.05 -0.63
C THR A 221 -5.77 18.28 -1.09
N LYS A 222 -4.64 18.16 -1.80
CA LYS A 222 -3.84 19.31 -2.21
C LYS A 222 -4.64 20.33 -3.04
N ASN A 223 -5.50 19.85 -3.94
CA ASN A 223 -6.38 20.68 -4.77
C ASN A 223 -7.83 20.79 -4.24
N ASP A 224 -8.05 20.52 -2.95
CA ASP A 224 -9.40 20.54 -2.39
C ASP A 224 -9.74 21.87 -1.70
N SER A 225 -10.62 22.63 -2.33
CA SER A 225 -11.09 23.90 -1.75
C SER A 225 -11.91 23.75 -0.47
N SER A 226 -12.50 22.57 -0.21
CA SER A 226 -13.29 22.29 1.01
C SER A 226 -12.43 22.01 2.25
N VAL A 227 -11.13 21.75 2.06
CA VAL A 227 -10.14 21.63 3.14
C VAL A 227 -9.47 22.97 3.35
N VAL A 228 -9.23 23.34 4.61
CA VAL A 228 -8.54 24.58 4.98
C VAL A 228 -7.14 24.60 4.38
N ALA A 229 -6.71 25.74 3.84
CA ALA A 229 -5.50 25.84 3.03
C ALA A 229 -4.23 25.25 3.68
N ALA A 230 -4.06 25.39 4.99
CA ALA A 230 -2.92 24.86 5.72
C ALA A 230 -2.91 23.31 5.84
N GLU A 231 -4.07 22.66 5.77
CA GLU A 231 -4.23 21.20 5.87
C GLU A 231 -4.14 20.51 4.49
N ARG A 232 -4.16 21.28 3.39
CA ARG A 232 -4.22 20.71 2.04
C ARG A 232 -2.96 19.93 1.69
N GLY A 233 -3.17 18.65 1.39
CA GLY A 233 -2.12 17.71 1.05
C GLY A 233 -1.27 17.28 2.23
N THR A 234 -1.84 17.29 3.45
CA THR A 234 -1.20 16.77 4.66
C THR A 234 -2.02 15.63 5.27
N TYR A 235 -1.47 14.95 6.28
CA TYR A 235 -2.17 13.95 7.09
C TYR A 235 -3.46 14.50 7.70
N ALA A 236 -3.44 15.72 8.25
CA ALA A 236 -4.64 16.38 8.76
C ALA A 236 -5.71 16.55 7.66
N GLY A 237 -5.32 16.99 6.46
CA GLY A 237 -6.22 17.11 5.32
C GLY A 237 -6.82 15.77 4.91
N ALA A 238 -6.00 14.72 4.82
CA ALA A 238 -6.48 13.37 4.52
C ALA A 238 -7.53 12.88 5.53
N GLY A 239 -7.33 13.15 6.82
CA GLY A 239 -8.31 12.84 7.88
C GLY A 239 -9.68 13.50 7.64
N ARG A 240 -9.74 14.68 7.00
CA ARG A 240 -11.01 15.35 6.62
C ARG A 240 -11.82 14.57 5.59
N LYS A 241 -11.21 13.63 4.87
CA LYS A 241 -11.85 12.83 3.80
C LYS A 241 -12.40 11.49 4.23
N ALA A 242 -12.20 11.08 5.49
CA ALA A 242 -12.71 9.81 6.00
C ALA A 242 -14.22 9.64 5.76
N ALA A 243 -15.04 10.66 6.06
CA ALA A 243 -16.49 10.61 5.84
C ALA A 243 -16.88 10.53 4.34
N TYR A 244 -16.12 11.21 3.47
CA TYR A 244 -16.34 11.12 2.02
C TYR A 244 -16.05 9.71 1.50
N LEU A 245 -14.91 9.12 1.87
CA LEU A 245 -14.57 7.74 1.47
C LEU A 245 -15.60 6.74 2.00
N LYS A 246 -16.03 6.90 3.26
CA LYS A 246 -17.12 6.09 3.82
C LYS A 246 -18.38 6.18 2.97
N SER A 247 -18.73 7.38 2.48
CA SER A 247 -19.91 7.60 1.65
C SER A 247 -19.86 6.84 0.32
N ILE A 248 -18.68 6.57 -0.25
CA ILE A 248 -18.51 5.80 -1.49
C ILE A 248 -18.75 4.29 -1.23
N GLY A 249 -18.58 3.83 0.02
CA GLY A 249 -18.55 2.41 0.36
C GLY A 249 -17.12 1.89 0.54
N VAL A 250 -16.12 2.77 0.62
CA VAL A 250 -14.75 2.40 0.98
C VAL A 250 -14.70 1.96 2.43
N THR A 251 -13.93 0.92 2.69
CA THR A 251 -13.75 0.37 4.04
C THR A 251 -12.29 0.30 4.46
N ALA A 252 -11.35 0.38 3.52
CA ALA A 252 -9.92 0.57 3.77
C ALA A 252 -9.34 1.61 2.80
N VAL A 253 -8.56 2.55 3.31
CA VAL A 253 -7.74 3.44 2.48
C VAL A 253 -6.32 2.91 2.44
N GLU A 254 -5.77 2.74 1.25
CA GLU A 254 -4.37 2.36 1.03
C GLU A 254 -3.63 3.60 0.55
N PHE A 255 -2.73 4.11 1.39
CA PHE A 255 -1.91 5.24 1.00
C PHE A 255 -0.66 4.76 0.28
N LEU A 256 -0.30 5.42 -0.82
CA LEU A 256 1.05 5.38 -1.39
C LEU A 256 2.11 5.68 -0.30
N PRO A 257 3.40 5.36 -0.53
CA PRO A 257 4.43 5.36 0.51
C PRO A 257 4.39 6.55 1.47
N LEU A 258 4.30 6.24 2.77
CA LEU A 258 4.26 7.22 3.86
C LEU A 258 5.50 7.19 4.76
N HIS A 259 6.40 6.23 4.52
CA HIS A 259 7.77 6.31 5.04
C HIS A 259 8.45 7.56 4.47
N GLU A 260 9.33 8.18 5.24
CA GLU A 260 10.08 9.36 4.78
C GLU A 260 10.79 9.06 3.46
N THR A 261 10.58 9.91 2.46
CA THR A 261 11.06 9.75 1.08
C THR A 261 11.71 11.05 0.62
N VAL A 262 12.52 11.00 -0.43
CA VAL A 262 13.17 12.23 -0.95
C VAL A 262 12.16 13.11 -1.66
N ASN A 263 11.59 14.15 -1.01
CA ASN A 263 10.57 15.00 -1.62
C ASN A 263 10.58 16.48 -1.16
N ASP A 264 11.41 16.88 -0.18
CA ASP A 264 11.49 18.27 0.28
C ASP A 264 11.90 19.24 -0.84
N ALA A 265 12.68 18.75 -1.82
CA ALA A 265 13.08 19.51 -3.00
C ALA A 265 12.01 19.58 -4.11
N ASN A 266 10.92 18.80 -4.02
CA ASN A 266 9.85 18.86 -5.00
C ASN A 266 9.23 20.25 -5.08
N ASP A 267 8.82 20.65 -6.29
CA ASP A 267 8.22 21.95 -6.60
C ASP A 267 9.12 23.17 -6.30
N VAL A 268 10.40 22.98 -5.90
CA VAL A 268 11.35 24.10 -5.73
C VAL A 268 11.58 24.80 -7.06
N VAL A 269 11.63 24.02 -8.14
CA VAL A 269 11.61 24.48 -9.52
C VAL A 269 10.31 24.00 -10.14
N VAL A 270 9.68 24.83 -10.96
CA VAL A 270 8.47 24.46 -11.73
C VAL A 270 8.88 23.50 -12.85
N SER A 271 9.05 22.22 -12.51
CA SER A 271 9.53 21.15 -13.37
C SER A 271 9.15 19.79 -12.76
N THR A 272 9.39 18.71 -13.51
CA THR A 272 9.40 17.33 -12.98
C THR A 272 10.81 16.82 -12.67
N THR A 273 11.83 17.64 -12.92
CA THR A 273 13.24 17.27 -12.72
C THR A 273 13.55 17.13 -11.24
N ASP A 274 14.08 15.97 -10.85
CA ASP A 274 14.43 15.60 -9.47
C ASP A 274 13.26 15.52 -8.49
N ASP A 275 12.02 15.67 -8.98
CA ASP A 275 10.80 15.50 -8.19
C ASP A 275 10.49 14.01 -8.00
N ASN A 276 10.08 13.65 -6.79
CA ASN A 276 9.58 12.31 -6.46
C ASN A 276 8.24 12.47 -5.75
N TYR A 277 7.17 12.33 -6.52
CA TYR A 277 5.81 12.47 -6.03
C TYR A 277 5.31 11.18 -5.38
N TRP A 278 5.44 10.01 -6.04
CA TRP A 278 4.89 8.77 -5.49
C TRP A 278 5.53 8.33 -4.18
N GLY A 279 6.83 8.56 -4.01
CA GLY A 279 7.52 8.28 -2.76
C GLY A 279 8.17 6.91 -2.63
N TYR A 280 8.27 6.12 -3.70
CA TYR A 280 8.96 4.81 -3.73
C TYR A 280 10.49 4.92 -3.68
N MET A 281 11.02 5.79 -2.82
CA MET A 281 12.44 6.00 -2.54
C MET A 281 12.61 6.21 -1.03
N THR A 282 12.39 5.15 -0.26
CA THR A 282 12.34 5.25 1.22
C THR A 282 13.73 5.57 1.80
N LEU A 283 13.81 6.65 2.57
CA LEU A 283 14.98 7.03 3.38
C LEU A 283 14.99 6.29 4.72
N ASN A 284 13.85 6.21 5.40
CA ASN A 284 13.74 5.63 6.73
C ASN A 284 12.42 4.89 6.91
N PHE A 285 12.48 3.63 7.37
CA PHE A 285 11.30 2.78 7.49
C PHE A 285 10.37 3.15 8.66
N PHE A 286 10.82 3.92 9.65
CA PHE A 286 10.01 4.24 10.84
C PHE A 286 9.41 5.65 10.79
N ALA A 287 10.06 6.57 10.08
CA ALA A 287 9.66 7.97 10.06
C ALA A 287 8.46 8.20 9.14
N PRO A 288 7.32 8.74 9.62
CA PRO A 288 6.32 9.31 8.75
C PRO A 288 6.89 10.53 8.04
N ASP A 289 6.66 10.61 6.73
CA ASP A 289 7.13 11.69 5.88
C ASP A 289 6.71 13.09 6.39
N ARG A 290 7.69 13.98 6.53
CA ARG A 290 7.51 15.31 7.09
C ARG A 290 6.91 16.30 6.12
N ARG A 291 7.11 16.14 4.82
CA ARG A 291 6.47 16.99 3.82
C ARG A 291 4.95 16.80 3.83
N TYR A 292 4.48 15.60 4.17
CA TYR A 292 3.06 15.28 4.34
C TYR A 292 2.47 15.69 5.69
N SER A 293 3.24 16.32 6.58
CA SER A 293 2.73 16.89 7.83
C SER A 293 2.57 18.40 7.77
N MET A 294 1.49 18.92 8.37
CA MET A 294 1.38 20.35 8.66
C MET A 294 2.24 20.72 9.88
N ASP A 295 2.15 19.95 10.96
CA ASP A 295 3.01 20.10 12.13
C ASP A 295 4.39 19.52 11.83
N LYS A 296 5.35 20.40 11.50
CA LYS A 296 6.75 20.03 11.23
C LYS A 296 7.66 20.13 12.46
N THR A 297 7.11 20.36 13.65
CA THR A 297 7.90 20.31 14.89
C THR A 297 8.36 18.87 15.18
N ALA A 298 9.32 18.70 16.09
CA ALA A 298 9.73 17.36 16.53
C ALA A 298 8.56 16.56 17.10
N GLY A 299 8.32 15.36 16.57
CA GLY A 299 7.17 14.53 16.88
C GLY A 299 5.87 14.96 16.17
N GLY A 300 5.90 16.03 15.40
CA GLY A 300 4.75 16.60 14.70
C GLY A 300 4.16 15.65 13.66
N PRO A 301 4.95 15.18 12.66
CA PRO A 301 4.51 14.17 11.70
C PRO A 301 3.92 12.93 12.38
N THR A 302 4.57 12.43 13.43
CA THR A 302 4.09 11.27 14.19
C THR A 302 2.72 11.51 14.84
N ARG A 303 2.54 12.67 15.48
CA ARG A 303 1.26 13.04 16.12
C ARG A 303 0.16 13.26 15.10
N GLU A 304 0.45 13.95 14.00
CA GLU A 304 -0.53 14.25 12.94
C GLU A 304 -0.95 12.96 12.21
N PHE A 305 -0.01 12.04 11.95
CA PHE A 305 -0.31 10.73 11.39
C PHE A 305 -1.29 9.94 12.27
N ARG A 306 -1.02 9.85 13.58
CA ARG A 306 -1.93 9.17 14.53
C ARG A 306 -3.33 9.80 14.53
N ALA A 307 -3.41 11.13 14.43
CA ALA A 307 -4.68 11.84 14.34
C ALA A 307 -5.42 11.55 13.02
N MET A 308 -4.71 11.43 11.90
CA MET A 308 -5.27 10.98 10.62
C MET A 308 -5.85 9.57 10.73
N VAL A 309 -5.06 8.61 11.27
CA VAL A 309 -5.52 7.23 11.48
C VAL A 309 -6.76 7.19 12.35
N LYS A 310 -6.77 7.95 13.46
CA LYS A 310 -7.94 8.09 14.31
C LYS A 310 -9.17 8.56 13.54
N ALA A 311 -9.04 9.56 12.67
CA ALA A 311 -10.16 10.08 11.88
C ALA A 311 -10.75 9.01 10.94
N PHE A 312 -9.93 8.13 10.38
CA PHE A 312 -10.40 6.98 9.59
C PHE A 312 -11.05 5.90 10.47
N HIS A 313 -10.44 5.55 11.59
CA HIS A 313 -10.98 4.58 12.55
C HIS A 313 -12.33 5.01 13.12
N ASP A 314 -12.52 6.31 13.41
CA ASP A 314 -13.79 6.87 13.87
C ASP A 314 -14.92 6.70 12.82
N GLN A 315 -14.57 6.48 11.54
CA GLN A 315 -15.51 6.15 10.45
C GLN A 315 -15.57 4.64 10.14
N GLY A 316 -14.86 3.81 10.92
CA GLY A 316 -14.72 2.37 10.69
C GLY A 316 -13.93 2.00 9.43
N ILE A 317 -13.10 2.92 8.95
CA ILE A 317 -12.20 2.72 7.80
C ILE A 317 -10.84 2.28 8.31
N LYS A 318 -10.29 1.22 7.72
CA LYS A 318 -8.92 0.78 7.98
C LYS A 318 -7.91 1.65 7.25
N VAL A 319 -6.72 1.81 7.80
CA VAL A 319 -5.60 2.49 7.13
C VAL A 319 -4.51 1.49 6.76
N TYR A 320 -4.25 1.36 5.46
CA TYR A 320 -3.13 0.62 4.91
C TYR A 320 -2.04 1.58 4.42
N VAL A 321 -0.80 1.10 4.48
CA VAL A 321 0.38 1.84 3.99
C VAL A 321 1.07 0.96 2.95
N ASP A 322 1.33 1.53 1.77
CA ASP A 322 2.24 0.94 0.80
C ASP A 322 3.68 1.06 1.31
N VAL A 323 4.38 -0.07 1.43
CA VAL A 323 5.69 -0.17 2.08
C VAL A 323 6.73 -0.74 1.12
N VAL A 324 7.86 -0.02 1.05
CA VAL A 324 8.97 -0.33 0.12
C VAL A 324 10.15 -0.83 0.93
N TYR A 325 10.24 -2.14 1.09
CA TYR A 325 11.35 -2.81 1.79
C TYR A 325 12.32 -3.52 0.85
N ASN A 326 12.05 -3.51 -0.47
CA ASN A 326 12.84 -4.22 -1.46
C ASN A 326 14.11 -3.44 -1.88
N HIS A 327 14.12 -2.11 -1.77
CA HIS A 327 15.27 -1.23 -1.99
C HIS A 327 15.25 -0.03 -1.03
N THR A 328 16.17 0.92 -1.20
CA THR A 328 16.26 2.17 -0.40
C THR A 328 16.61 3.37 -1.27
N ALA A 329 16.39 4.59 -0.75
CA ALA A 329 16.80 5.83 -1.41
C ALA A 329 18.32 5.98 -1.62
N GLU A 330 19.17 5.20 -0.93
CA GLU A 330 20.63 5.25 -1.15
C GLU A 330 21.08 4.64 -2.49
N GLY A 331 20.16 4.01 -3.25
CA GLY A 331 20.39 3.51 -4.61
C GLY A 331 21.50 2.45 -4.75
N GLY A 332 22.20 2.48 -5.87
CA GLY A 332 23.35 1.62 -6.18
C GLY A 332 24.71 2.36 -6.15
N VAL A 333 25.57 2.05 -7.12
CA VAL A 333 26.82 2.79 -7.37
C VAL A 333 26.67 3.74 -8.55
N GLY A 334 27.34 4.88 -8.51
CA GLY A 334 27.30 5.92 -9.53
C GLY A 334 28.50 5.91 -10.49
N ASP A 335 29.35 4.90 -10.45
CA ASP A 335 30.54 4.81 -11.31
C ASP A 335 30.94 3.37 -11.65
N ALA A 336 31.75 3.22 -12.70
CA ALA A 336 32.20 1.91 -13.18
C ALA A 336 33.25 1.23 -12.28
N THR A 337 33.79 1.94 -11.29
CA THR A 337 34.75 1.35 -10.31
C THR A 337 34.05 0.80 -9.07
N GLY A 338 32.79 1.20 -8.84
CA GLY A 338 32.05 0.92 -7.62
C GLY A 338 32.49 1.78 -6.42
N ALA A 339 33.43 2.72 -6.58
CA ALA A 339 33.90 3.56 -5.48
C ALA A 339 32.92 4.68 -5.11
N LYS A 340 32.06 5.13 -6.04
CA LYS A 340 31.11 6.22 -5.83
C LYS A 340 29.73 5.67 -5.46
N ALA A 341 29.30 5.90 -4.24
CA ALA A 341 27.94 5.60 -3.75
C ALA A 341 27.51 6.69 -2.76
N GLN A 342 26.20 6.86 -2.56
CA GLN A 342 25.66 7.75 -1.53
C GLN A 342 25.64 7.02 -0.17
N LEU A 343 26.09 7.73 0.87
CA LEU A 343 26.08 7.30 2.26
C LEU A 343 25.28 8.32 3.09
N LEU A 344 24.10 7.87 3.50
CA LEU A 344 23.10 8.59 4.27
C LEU A 344 22.73 7.82 5.55
N SER A 345 22.71 6.48 5.50
CA SER A 345 22.27 5.64 6.61
C SER A 345 22.84 4.22 6.53
N PHE A 346 22.08 3.27 5.96
CA PHE A 346 22.36 1.84 5.96
C PHE A 346 23.76 1.52 5.43
N ARG A 347 24.12 2.14 4.31
CA ARG A 347 25.39 1.91 3.61
C ARG A 347 26.60 2.27 4.47
N GLY A 348 26.52 3.39 5.19
CA GLY A 348 27.60 3.85 6.08
C GLY A 348 27.64 3.11 7.42
N ILE A 349 26.53 2.49 7.84
CA ILE A 349 26.43 1.74 9.10
C ILE A 349 26.91 0.30 8.92
N ASP A 350 26.40 -0.43 7.91
CA ASP A 350 26.84 -1.79 7.59
C ASP A 350 26.37 -2.24 6.18
N ASN A 351 27.02 -1.72 5.14
CA ASN A 351 26.64 -1.97 3.74
C ASN A 351 26.38 -3.46 3.40
N ALA A 352 27.31 -4.34 3.79
CA ALA A 352 27.26 -5.74 3.39
C ALA A 352 26.22 -6.58 4.16
N SER A 353 25.57 -6.00 5.17
CA SER A 353 24.44 -6.62 5.85
C SER A 353 23.10 -6.08 5.37
N TYR A 354 23.03 -4.80 4.98
CA TYR A 354 21.78 -4.17 4.52
C TYR A 354 21.54 -4.29 3.01
N TYR A 355 22.58 -4.48 2.19
CA TYR A 355 22.44 -4.59 0.73
C TYR A 355 22.94 -5.92 0.20
N GLU A 356 22.22 -6.45 -0.79
CA GLU A 356 22.64 -7.64 -1.49
C GLU A 356 23.80 -7.28 -2.43
N LEU A 357 24.98 -7.84 -2.20
CA LEU A 357 26.16 -7.54 -2.99
C LEU A 357 26.22 -8.42 -4.24
N GLY A 358 26.85 -7.91 -5.29
CA GLY A 358 27.17 -8.70 -6.47
C GLY A 358 28.32 -9.69 -6.22
N ALA A 359 28.60 -10.53 -7.22
CA ALA A 359 29.77 -11.42 -7.22
C ALA A 359 31.08 -10.62 -6.99
N ASN A 360 31.16 -9.41 -7.54
CA ASN A 360 32.09 -8.38 -7.08
C ASN A 360 31.41 -7.53 -5.99
N ALA A 361 31.95 -7.55 -4.77
CA ALA A 361 31.39 -6.86 -3.60
C ALA A 361 31.40 -5.33 -3.71
N ALA A 362 32.10 -4.77 -4.71
CA ALA A 362 32.03 -3.36 -5.06
C ALA A 362 30.71 -2.97 -5.75
N PHE A 363 29.88 -3.92 -6.17
CA PHE A 363 28.59 -3.68 -6.83
C PHE A 363 27.47 -4.39 -6.08
N TYR A 364 26.23 -4.08 -6.45
CA TYR A 364 25.03 -4.66 -5.87
C TYR A 364 24.36 -5.62 -6.83
N TYR A 365 23.59 -6.55 -6.28
CA TYR A 365 22.61 -7.31 -7.03
C TYR A 365 21.27 -6.56 -6.97
N ASP A 366 20.51 -6.58 -8.07
CA ASP A 366 19.32 -5.75 -8.21
C ASP A 366 18.21 -6.47 -8.99
N ASN A 367 17.06 -6.60 -8.33
CA ASN A 367 15.78 -7.06 -8.87
C ASN A 367 14.68 -6.00 -8.71
N THR A 368 15.06 -4.76 -8.39
CA THR A 368 14.14 -3.63 -8.17
C THR A 368 14.22 -2.61 -9.30
N GLY A 369 15.35 -2.55 -10.01
CA GLY A 369 15.62 -1.54 -11.05
C GLY A 369 16.11 -0.20 -10.50
N ILE A 370 16.18 -0.03 -9.17
CA ILE A 370 16.63 1.19 -8.50
C ILE A 370 18.15 1.17 -8.22
N GLY A 371 18.76 0.00 -8.24
CA GLY A 371 20.21 -0.16 -8.22
C GLY A 371 20.75 -1.12 -7.15
N ALA A 372 19.97 -1.46 -6.11
CA ALA A 372 20.38 -2.45 -5.11
C ALA A 372 19.17 -3.05 -4.38
N ASN A 373 19.12 -4.39 -4.32
CA ASN A 373 18.25 -5.08 -3.37
C ASN A 373 18.65 -4.74 -1.94
N PHE A 374 17.67 -4.43 -1.10
CA PHE A 374 17.82 -4.55 0.34
C PHE A 374 17.98 -6.03 0.70
N ASN A 375 18.92 -6.38 1.56
CA ASN A 375 19.31 -7.77 1.79
C ASN A 375 18.36 -8.48 2.76
N THR A 376 17.22 -8.92 2.26
CA THR A 376 16.14 -9.58 3.01
C THR A 376 16.50 -10.98 3.52
N THR A 377 17.76 -11.39 3.43
CA THR A 377 18.26 -12.68 3.95
C THR A 377 19.05 -12.55 5.25
N THR A 378 19.51 -11.35 5.60
CA THR A 378 20.26 -11.15 6.85
C THR A 378 19.30 -10.89 8.00
N SER A 379 19.62 -11.40 9.19
CA SER A 379 18.79 -11.13 10.37
C SER A 379 18.68 -9.64 10.66
N MET A 380 19.75 -8.86 10.45
CA MET A 380 19.72 -7.41 10.70
C MET A 380 18.71 -6.67 9.81
N ALA A 381 18.65 -7.00 8.53
CA ALA A 381 17.72 -6.40 7.59
C ALA A 381 16.28 -6.87 7.85
N VAL A 382 16.07 -8.17 8.08
CA VAL A 382 14.72 -8.69 8.33
C VAL A 382 14.18 -8.22 9.69
N ASP A 383 15.00 -8.18 10.74
CA ASP A 383 14.58 -7.63 12.04
C ASP A 383 14.14 -6.17 11.92
N LEU A 384 14.86 -5.35 11.14
CA LEU A 384 14.48 -3.97 10.85
C LEU A 384 13.10 -3.86 10.18
N ILE A 385 12.83 -4.72 9.18
CA ILE A 385 11.54 -4.76 8.50
C ILE A 385 10.42 -5.13 9.49
N ILE A 386 10.61 -6.18 10.28
CA ILE A 386 9.58 -6.66 11.23
C ILE A 386 9.35 -5.66 12.36
N ASP A 387 10.41 -5.05 12.90
CA ASP A 387 10.32 -4.01 13.92
C ASP A 387 9.60 -2.77 13.38
N SER A 388 9.88 -2.37 12.14
CA SER A 388 9.16 -1.28 11.46
C SER A 388 7.67 -1.58 11.35
N LEU A 389 7.30 -2.73 10.76
CA LEU A 389 5.89 -3.14 10.64
C LEU A 389 5.19 -3.18 12.00
N THR A 390 5.89 -3.66 13.04
CA THR A 390 5.38 -3.70 14.42
C THR A 390 5.16 -2.30 14.98
N TYR A 391 6.05 -1.34 14.71
CA TYR A 391 5.88 0.07 15.09
C TYR A 391 4.68 0.70 14.37
N TRP A 392 4.58 0.57 13.05
CA TRP A 392 3.46 1.12 12.29
C TRP A 392 2.12 0.53 12.75
N LYS A 393 2.07 -0.79 13.01
CA LYS A 393 0.89 -1.45 13.58
C LYS A 393 0.60 -0.95 15.01
N GLY A 394 1.57 -1.03 15.91
CA GLY A 394 1.37 -0.89 17.36
C GLY A 394 1.31 0.56 17.82
N ASP A 395 2.24 1.39 17.35
CA ASP A 395 2.40 2.77 17.79
C ASP A 395 1.68 3.76 16.89
N LEU A 396 1.52 3.49 15.60
CA LEU A 396 0.88 4.42 14.66
C LEU A 396 -0.56 4.04 14.29
N GLY A 397 -0.97 2.81 14.59
CA GLY A 397 -2.34 2.34 14.42
C GLY A 397 -2.66 1.75 13.05
N VAL A 398 -1.68 1.51 12.17
CA VAL A 398 -1.89 0.94 10.82
C VAL A 398 -2.54 -0.45 10.88
N ASP A 399 -3.50 -0.71 10.00
CA ASP A 399 -4.29 -1.96 9.97
C ASP A 399 -3.81 -2.99 8.96
N GLY A 400 -2.91 -2.61 8.06
CA GLY A 400 -2.44 -3.46 6.98
C GLY A 400 -1.39 -2.79 6.12
N PHE A 401 -0.76 -3.57 5.26
CA PHE A 401 0.36 -3.14 4.45
C PHE A 401 0.26 -3.76 3.05
N ARG A 402 0.50 -2.94 2.02
CA ARG A 402 0.76 -3.41 0.66
C ARG A 402 2.26 -3.34 0.43
N PHE A 403 2.88 -4.45 0.06
CA PHE A 403 4.31 -4.54 -0.11
C PHE A 403 4.66 -4.40 -1.59
N ASP A 404 5.44 -3.37 -1.89
CA ASP A 404 6.02 -3.11 -3.20
C ASP A 404 7.06 -4.17 -3.57
N LEU A 405 7.05 -4.61 -4.84
CA LEU A 405 7.92 -5.64 -5.42
C LEU A 405 8.21 -6.80 -4.44
N ALA A 406 7.15 -7.33 -3.84
CA ALA A 406 7.24 -8.14 -2.62
C ALA A 406 7.98 -9.47 -2.82
N SER A 407 8.17 -9.91 -4.08
CA SER A 407 8.97 -11.10 -4.38
C SER A 407 10.42 -10.98 -3.89
N VAL A 408 10.99 -9.78 -3.79
CA VAL A 408 12.35 -9.57 -3.24
C VAL A 408 12.42 -9.98 -1.77
N LEU A 409 11.34 -9.84 -1.01
CA LEU A 409 11.26 -10.21 0.41
C LEU A 409 11.24 -11.73 0.64
N GLY A 410 10.97 -12.51 -0.41
CA GLY A 410 11.07 -13.97 -0.42
C GLY A 410 12.40 -14.49 -0.98
N ASN A 411 13.35 -13.62 -1.34
CA ASN A 411 14.67 -14.04 -1.82
C ASN A 411 15.41 -14.85 -0.75
N SER A 412 16.01 -15.97 -1.12
CA SER A 412 16.84 -16.81 -0.25
C SER A 412 18.33 -16.69 -0.56
N CYS A 413 18.70 -15.88 -1.56
CA CYS A 413 20.08 -15.59 -1.92
C CYS A 413 20.62 -14.39 -1.12
N ASN A 414 21.74 -14.59 -0.42
CA ASN A 414 22.42 -13.51 0.29
C ASN A 414 23.36 -12.69 -0.61
N ARG A 415 23.69 -13.19 -1.81
CA ARG A 415 24.66 -12.55 -2.71
C ARG A 415 24.52 -13.01 -4.15
N GLY A 416 24.44 -12.06 -5.07
CA GLY A 416 24.68 -12.25 -6.50
C GLY A 416 23.69 -13.17 -7.23
N CYS A 417 22.54 -13.47 -6.64
CA CYS A 417 21.50 -14.29 -7.26
C CYS A 417 20.11 -13.95 -6.71
N PHE A 418 19.09 -14.38 -7.44
CA PHE A 418 17.72 -14.38 -6.95
C PHE A 418 17.18 -15.80 -6.88
N ASN A 419 16.61 -16.19 -5.75
CA ASN A 419 15.85 -17.42 -5.60
C ASN A 419 14.71 -17.19 -4.62
N PHE A 420 13.48 -17.13 -5.12
CA PHE A 420 12.30 -17.02 -4.27
C PHE A 420 12.02 -18.34 -3.55
N ASP A 421 11.90 -18.28 -2.23
CA ASP A 421 11.52 -19.42 -1.39
C ASP A 421 10.40 -19.00 -0.43
N LYS A 422 9.16 -19.36 -0.79
CA LYS A 422 7.97 -19.11 0.04
C LYS A 422 7.96 -19.91 1.34
N THR A 423 8.75 -20.97 1.45
CA THR A 423 8.70 -21.91 2.58
C THR A 423 9.70 -21.58 3.68
N ASN A 424 10.68 -20.73 3.40
CA ASN A 424 11.68 -20.32 4.38
C ASN A 424 11.04 -19.49 5.51
N PRO A 425 10.97 -20.01 6.76
CA PRO A 425 10.31 -19.31 7.87
C PRO A 425 11.06 -18.06 8.33
N ALA A 426 12.33 -17.89 7.95
CA ALA A 426 13.15 -16.75 8.33
C ALA A 426 13.05 -15.56 7.36
N ASN A 427 12.43 -15.74 6.19
CA ASN A 427 12.24 -14.64 5.24
C ASN A 427 11.24 -13.60 5.79
N ALA A 428 11.27 -12.39 5.24
CA ALA A 428 10.42 -11.30 5.73
C ALA A 428 8.92 -11.58 5.53
N LEU A 429 8.53 -12.31 4.47
CA LEU A 429 7.12 -12.64 4.19
C LEU A 429 6.50 -13.54 5.27
N ASN A 430 7.18 -14.61 5.66
CA ASN A 430 6.72 -15.54 6.70
C ASN A 430 6.81 -14.93 8.09
N ARG A 431 7.87 -14.16 8.37
CA ARG A 431 8.00 -13.45 9.64
C ARG A 431 6.92 -12.38 9.81
N ALA A 432 6.51 -11.66 8.76
CA ALA A 432 5.41 -10.71 8.84
C ALA A 432 4.09 -11.39 9.26
N VAL A 433 3.79 -12.57 8.70
CA VAL A 433 2.59 -13.35 9.09
C VAL A 433 2.64 -13.73 10.57
N ASN A 434 3.79 -14.25 11.03
CA ASN A 434 3.92 -14.86 12.35
C ASN A 434 4.16 -13.84 13.49
N GLU A 435 4.98 -12.82 13.24
CA GLU A 435 5.45 -11.87 14.27
C GLU A 435 4.63 -10.58 14.27
N VAL A 436 4.29 -10.03 13.09
CA VAL A 436 3.39 -8.87 13.01
C VAL A 436 1.94 -9.30 13.20
N GLY A 437 1.58 -10.52 12.81
CA GLY A 437 0.30 -11.16 13.11
C GLY A 437 -0.79 -10.84 12.10
N ALA A 438 -0.96 -11.73 11.12
CA ALA A 438 -2.00 -11.64 10.09
C ALA A 438 -3.42 -11.72 10.68
N ARG A 439 -4.37 -10.99 10.09
CA ARG A 439 -5.77 -11.01 10.52
C ARG A 439 -6.41 -12.38 10.28
N PRO A 440 -7.22 -12.90 11.23
CA PRO A 440 -7.98 -14.13 11.02
C PRO A 440 -9.03 -14.00 9.91
N ASP A 441 -9.36 -15.12 9.26
CA ASP A 441 -10.29 -15.20 8.13
C ASP A 441 -11.70 -14.64 8.45
N ALA A 442 -12.15 -14.81 9.69
CA ALA A 442 -13.45 -14.34 10.18
C ALA A 442 -13.43 -12.89 10.67
N GLY A 443 -12.28 -12.21 10.61
CA GLY A 443 -12.05 -10.93 11.27
C GLY A 443 -11.48 -11.09 12.68
N GLY A 444 -11.15 -9.97 13.32
CA GLY A 444 -10.46 -9.89 14.61
C GLY A 444 -9.27 -8.93 14.56
N ALA A 445 -8.47 -8.94 15.63
CA ALA A 445 -7.21 -8.21 15.69
C ALA A 445 -6.16 -8.85 14.77
N GLY A 446 -5.30 -8.03 14.16
CA GLY A 446 -4.27 -8.45 13.22
C GLY A 446 -4.05 -7.39 12.14
N VAL A 447 -3.19 -7.70 11.18
CA VAL A 447 -2.95 -6.87 10.00
C VAL A 447 -3.37 -7.57 8.72
N ASP A 448 -3.84 -6.80 7.75
CA ASP A 448 -4.09 -7.29 6.39
C ASP A 448 -2.78 -7.15 5.58
N LEU A 449 -2.29 -8.26 5.01
CA LEU A 449 -1.01 -8.32 4.28
C LEU A 449 -1.28 -8.52 2.79
N ILE A 450 -0.87 -7.53 1.99
CA ILE A 450 -1.05 -7.52 0.53
C ILE A 450 0.33 -7.45 -0.12
N GLY A 451 0.60 -8.28 -1.12
CA GLY A 451 1.85 -8.24 -1.87
C GLY A 451 1.63 -7.84 -3.33
N GLU A 452 2.58 -7.12 -3.90
CA GLU A 452 2.84 -7.12 -5.34
C GLU A 452 3.67 -8.36 -5.69
N PRO A 453 3.09 -9.41 -6.28
CA PRO A 453 3.75 -10.71 -6.38
C PRO A 453 4.68 -10.80 -7.59
N TRP A 454 5.45 -9.76 -7.85
CA TRP A 454 6.51 -9.73 -8.86
C TRP A 454 7.64 -8.80 -8.45
N ALA A 455 8.75 -8.86 -9.17
CA ALA A 455 9.80 -7.85 -9.16
C ALA A 455 10.40 -7.78 -10.58
N ILE A 456 11.65 -7.32 -10.73
CA ILE A 456 12.33 -7.25 -12.02
C ILE A 456 13.38 -8.36 -12.13
N GLY A 457 13.33 -9.09 -13.25
CA GLY A 457 14.29 -10.14 -13.58
C GLY A 457 13.75 -11.56 -13.42
N ASP A 458 14.56 -12.52 -13.85
CA ASP A 458 14.15 -13.93 -13.96
C ASP A 458 13.72 -14.52 -12.62
N GLY A 459 12.62 -15.26 -12.64
CA GLY A 459 12.09 -15.95 -11.47
C GLY A 459 11.42 -15.06 -10.42
N THR A 460 11.28 -13.75 -10.64
CA THR A 460 10.65 -12.84 -9.68
C THR A 460 9.13 -12.78 -9.79
N TYR A 461 8.54 -13.15 -10.94
CA TYR A 461 7.08 -13.22 -11.12
C TYR A 461 6.49 -14.43 -10.37
N ARG A 462 5.67 -14.16 -9.35
CA ARG A 462 5.25 -15.10 -8.30
C ARG A 462 3.75 -14.98 -7.95
N VAL A 463 2.93 -14.53 -8.90
CA VAL A 463 1.47 -14.53 -8.74
C VAL A 463 0.99 -15.93 -8.36
N GLY A 464 0.28 -16.04 -7.25
CA GLY A 464 -0.21 -17.31 -6.70
C GLY A 464 0.85 -18.10 -5.92
N ASP A 465 2.07 -17.59 -5.71
CA ASP A 465 3.15 -18.34 -5.06
C ASP A 465 3.55 -17.77 -3.68
N PHE A 466 2.84 -16.78 -3.13
CA PHE A 466 3.15 -16.25 -1.80
C PHE A 466 2.70 -17.19 -0.68
N PRO A 467 3.27 -17.06 0.54
CA PRO A 467 2.82 -17.86 1.68
C PRO A 467 1.33 -17.67 1.99
N ALA A 468 0.72 -18.69 2.61
CA ALA A 468 -0.66 -18.58 3.10
C ALA A 468 -0.84 -17.32 3.97
N LYS A 469 -2.04 -16.72 3.92
CA LYS A 469 -2.41 -15.42 4.54
C LYS A 469 -2.00 -14.16 3.78
N TRP A 470 -1.16 -14.26 2.74
CA TRP A 470 -0.90 -13.13 1.85
C TRP A 470 -1.99 -13.01 0.79
N ALA A 471 -2.66 -11.86 0.80
CA ALA A 471 -3.40 -11.43 -0.37
C ALA A 471 -2.43 -10.86 -1.42
N GLU A 472 -2.80 -10.92 -2.68
CA GLU A 472 -1.94 -10.50 -3.78
C GLU A 472 -2.70 -9.59 -4.74
N TRP A 473 -2.02 -8.57 -5.24
CA TRP A 473 -2.46 -7.85 -6.43
C TRP A 473 -2.56 -8.82 -7.61
N ASN A 474 -3.78 -9.09 -8.08
CA ASN A 474 -4.01 -10.04 -9.15
C ASN A 474 -3.85 -9.37 -10.54
N GLY A 475 -2.60 -9.30 -11.02
CA GLY A 475 -2.29 -8.78 -12.36
C GLY A 475 -2.94 -9.60 -13.49
N ILE A 476 -3.22 -10.89 -13.29
CA ILE A 476 -3.89 -11.74 -14.29
C ILE A 476 -5.37 -11.37 -14.40
N TYR A 477 -6.04 -11.03 -13.29
CA TYR A 477 -7.39 -10.47 -13.29
C TYR A 477 -7.44 -9.19 -14.11
N ARG A 478 -6.54 -8.24 -13.80
CA ARG A 478 -6.41 -6.96 -14.51
C ARG A 478 -6.27 -7.17 -16.01
N ASP A 479 -5.31 -7.99 -16.43
CA ASP A 479 -4.97 -8.16 -17.84
C ASP A 479 -6.05 -8.94 -18.59
N THR A 480 -6.68 -9.95 -17.97
CA THR A 480 -7.76 -10.71 -18.59
C THR A 480 -8.94 -9.80 -18.97
N PHE A 481 -9.41 -8.98 -18.03
CA PHE A 481 -10.56 -8.11 -18.29
C PHE A 481 -10.21 -6.90 -19.15
N ARG A 482 -8.99 -6.34 -19.04
CA ARG A 482 -8.51 -5.32 -19.98
C ARG A 482 -8.50 -5.88 -21.42
N LYS A 483 -7.97 -7.09 -21.63
CA LYS A 483 -7.94 -7.73 -22.96
C LYS A 483 -9.33 -7.97 -23.49
N ASP A 484 -10.22 -8.52 -22.67
CA ASP A 484 -11.58 -8.85 -23.09
C ASP A 484 -12.35 -7.59 -23.53
N GLN A 485 -12.22 -6.48 -22.79
CA GLN A 485 -12.87 -5.22 -23.16
C GLN A 485 -12.21 -4.53 -24.37
N ASN A 486 -10.88 -4.48 -24.41
CA ASN A 486 -10.12 -3.56 -25.27
C ASN A 486 -9.45 -4.22 -26.49
N LYS A 487 -9.31 -5.54 -26.49
CA LYS A 487 -8.61 -6.33 -27.52
C LYS A 487 -9.50 -7.39 -28.16
N LEU A 488 -10.83 -7.21 -28.14
CA LEU A 488 -11.77 -8.07 -28.85
C LEU A 488 -11.36 -8.24 -30.32
N GLY A 489 -11.15 -9.49 -30.73
CA GLY A 489 -10.70 -9.83 -32.09
C GLY A 489 -9.19 -9.66 -32.35
N LEU A 490 -8.42 -9.21 -31.36
CA LEU A 490 -6.96 -9.03 -31.43
C LEU A 490 -6.22 -9.99 -30.48
N GLU A 491 -6.73 -10.15 -29.26
CA GLU A 491 -6.23 -11.10 -28.28
C GLU A 491 -7.35 -12.04 -27.83
N THR A 492 -6.99 -13.29 -27.58
CA THR A 492 -7.94 -14.32 -27.17
C THR A 492 -8.20 -14.25 -25.67
N VAL A 493 -9.48 -14.14 -25.31
CA VAL A 493 -9.99 -14.40 -23.95
C VAL A 493 -11.15 -15.38 -24.07
N THR A 494 -11.16 -16.40 -23.23
CA THR A 494 -12.16 -17.47 -23.23
C THR A 494 -13.14 -17.32 -22.06
N PRO A 495 -14.38 -17.83 -22.17
CA PRO A 495 -15.32 -17.87 -21.05
C PRO A 495 -14.76 -18.56 -19.79
N SER A 496 -13.86 -19.54 -19.94
CA SER A 496 -13.18 -20.18 -18.81
C SER A 496 -12.28 -19.21 -18.03
N GLN A 497 -11.53 -18.36 -18.74
CA GLN A 497 -10.70 -17.33 -18.09
C GLN A 497 -11.58 -16.32 -17.36
N LEU A 498 -12.66 -15.85 -18.00
CA LEU A 498 -13.61 -14.91 -17.39
C LEU A 498 -14.29 -15.49 -16.15
N SER A 499 -14.83 -16.71 -16.23
CA SER A 499 -15.51 -17.35 -15.10
C SER A 499 -14.58 -17.54 -13.91
N THR A 500 -13.33 -17.92 -14.18
CA THR A 500 -12.30 -18.07 -13.16
C THR A 500 -11.98 -16.74 -12.48
N ARG A 501 -11.88 -15.61 -13.22
CA ARG A 501 -11.64 -14.29 -12.63
C ARG A 501 -12.82 -13.80 -11.80
N PHE A 502 -14.04 -13.92 -12.31
CA PHE A 502 -15.27 -13.57 -11.59
C PHE A 502 -15.44 -14.37 -10.28
N ALA A 503 -15.02 -15.64 -10.27
CA ALA A 503 -15.13 -16.54 -9.12
C ALA A 503 -13.98 -16.45 -8.10
N GLY A 504 -13.10 -15.45 -8.23
CA GLY A 504 -12.02 -15.19 -7.26
C GLY A 504 -10.72 -15.95 -7.51
N SER A 505 -10.46 -16.40 -8.74
CA SER A 505 -9.18 -16.96 -9.20
C SER A 505 -8.68 -18.17 -8.40
N SER A 506 -9.51 -19.21 -8.30
CA SER A 506 -9.14 -20.47 -7.62
C SER A 506 -7.96 -21.20 -8.26
N ASP A 507 -7.66 -20.92 -9.52
CA ASP A 507 -6.46 -21.42 -10.20
C ASP A 507 -5.15 -20.85 -9.63
N LEU A 508 -5.21 -19.69 -8.96
CA LEU A 508 -4.07 -19.04 -8.32
C LEU A 508 -4.01 -19.28 -6.81
N TYR A 509 -5.18 -19.43 -6.17
CA TYR A 509 -5.30 -19.34 -4.71
C TYR A 509 -6.07 -20.53 -4.10
N GLY A 510 -6.49 -21.50 -4.90
CA GLY A 510 -7.34 -22.62 -4.45
C GLY A 510 -6.57 -23.87 -4.00
N ASP A 511 -5.26 -23.94 -4.28
CA ASP A 511 -4.44 -25.13 -4.11
C ASP A 511 -3.66 -25.19 -2.79
N ASP A 512 -3.50 -24.05 -2.09
CA ASP A 512 -2.68 -23.93 -0.87
C ASP A 512 -3.44 -23.47 0.37
N GLY A 513 -4.78 -23.56 0.34
CA GLY A 513 -5.65 -23.22 1.46
C GLY A 513 -6.03 -21.74 1.53
N ARG A 514 -5.50 -20.90 0.64
CA ARG A 514 -6.05 -19.56 0.41
C ARG A 514 -7.49 -19.64 -0.12
N LYS A 515 -8.08 -18.46 -0.22
CA LYS A 515 -9.53 -18.20 -0.34
C LYS A 515 -9.76 -17.12 -1.38
N PRO A 516 -10.99 -16.95 -1.92
CA PRO A 516 -11.25 -15.96 -2.96
C PRO A 516 -10.73 -14.55 -2.62
N TRP A 517 -10.88 -14.16 -1.36
CA TRP A 517 -10.48 -12.85 -0.84
C TRP A 517 -8.96 -12.62 -0.76
N HIS A 518 -8.12 -13.61 -1.05
CA HIS A 518 -6.67 -13.38 -1.25
C HIS A 518 -6.38 -12.79 -2.64
N SER A 519 -7.36 -12.80 -3.56
CA SER A 519 -7.28 -12.04 -4.81
C SER A 519 -7.68 -10.60 -4.56
N VAL A 520 -6.72 -9.66 -4.60
CA VAL A 520 -7.02 -8.23 -4.70
C VAL A 520 -7.27 -7.91 -6.18
N ASN A 521 -8.53 -7.67 -6.51
CA ASN A 521 -9.00 -7.44 -7.87
C ASN A 521 -8.96 -5.94 -8.18
N PHE A 522 -8.19 -5.60 -9.20
CA PHE A 522 -8.07 -4.23 -9.70
C PHE A 522 -7.98 -4.24 -11.22
N LEU A 523 -8.41 -3.14 -11.84
CA LEU A 523 -8.15 -2.90 -13.27
C LEU A 523 -7.12 -1.81 -13.51
N VAL A 524 -6.89 -0.94 -12.55
CA VAL A 524 -5.92 0.16 -12.59
C VAL A 524 -5.35 0.35 -11.20
N ALA A 525 -4.15 0.92 -11.12
CA ALA A 525 -3.42 1.27 -9.91
C ALA A 525 -2.73 2.62 -10.17
N HIS A 526 -1.89 3.09 -9.25
CA HIS A 526 -1.00 4.22 -9.52
C HIS A 526 -0.05 3.93 -10.70
N ASP A 527 0.37 2.67 -10.87
CA ASP A 527 1.11 2.19 -12.03
C ASP A 527 0.22 2.07 -13.28
N GLY A 528 0.54 2.85 -14.30
CA GLY A 528 -0.18 2.84 -15.57
C GLY A 528 -1.27 3.91 -15.64
N PHE A 529 -2.30 3.64 -16.44
CA PHE A 529 -3.41 4.56 -16.63
C PHE A 529 -4.41 4.54 -15.48
N THR A 530 -5.06 5.69 -15.24
CA THR A 530 -6.34 5.78 -14.51
C THR A 530 -7.46 5.00 -15.21
N ASN A 531 -8.58 4.74 -14.52
CA ASN A 531 -9.71 4.00 -15.11
C ASN A 531 -10.27 4.70 -16.35
N ARG A 532 -10.31 6.04 -16.37
CA ARG A 532 -10.70 6.79 -17.57
C ARG A 532 -9.68 6.64 -18.69
N ASP A 533 -8.40 6.81 -18.38
CA ASP A 533 -7.36 6.88 -19.42
C ASP A 533 -7.14 5.52 -20.11
N LEU A 534 -7.34 4.42 -19.38
CA LEU A 534 -7.37 3.06 -19.90
C LEU A 534 -8.35 2.89 -21.07
N TYR A 535 -9.46 3.64 -21.04
CA TYR A 535 -10.47 3.60 -22.10
C TYR A 535 -10.47 4.85 -22.99
N ALA A 536 -9.56 5.81 -22.79
CA ALA A 536 -9.49 7.05 -23.57
C ALA A 536 -8.22 7.18 -24.43
N TYR A 537 -7.18 6.38 -24.15
CA TYR A 537 -5.89 6.44 -24.84
C TYR A 537 -5.47 5.08 -25.40
N ASN A 538 -4.88 5.07 -26.59
CA ASN A 538 -4.29 3.86 -27.18
C ASN A 538 -2.80 3.69 -26.86
N THR A 539 -2.13 4.79 -26.48
CA THR A 539 -0.70 4.84 -26.19
C THR A 539 -0.45 5.85 -25.08
N LYS A 540 0.62 5.65 -24.29
CA LYS A 540 1.05 6.60 -23.26
C LYS A 540 1.52 7.93 -23.87
N SER A 541 1.45 8.99 -23.08
CA SER A 541 1.82 10.36 -23.42
C SER A 541 2.61 10.98 -22.26
N ASN A 542 3.73 10.36 -21.92
CA ASN A 542 4.49 10.74 -20.73
C ASN A 542 5.47 11.90 -20.99
N LEU A 543 5.73 12.25 -22.26
CA LEU A 543 6.65 13.33 -22.65
C LEU A 543 5.97 14.70 -22.79
N GLN A 544 4.75 14.85 -22.28
CA GLN A 544 4.08 16.14 -22.23
C GLN A 544 4.89 17.12 -21.35
N PRO A 545 4.86 18.43 -21.65
CA PRO A 545 5.52 19.41 -20.81
C PRO A 545 4.81 19.57 -19.45
N TRP A 546 5.49 20.23 -18.51
CA TRP A 546 4.89 20.63 -17.24
C TRP A 546 3.57 21.39 -17.49
N PRO A 547 2.48 21.14 -16.73
CA PRO A 547 2.39 20.32 -15.51
C PRO A 547 1.99 18.84 -15.71
N PHE A 548 2.06 18.30 -16.93
CA PHE A 548 1.62 16.93 -17.24
C PHE A 548 2.77 15.88 -17.27
N GLY A 549 4.01 16.36 -17.30
CA GLY A 549 5.24 15.58 -17.44
C GLY A 549 6.45 16.51 -17.62
N PRO A 550 7.59 16.03 -18.14
CA PRO A 550 7.81 14.68 -18.62
C PRO A 550 8.01 13.67 -17.47
N SER A 551 7.55 12.45 -17.71
CA SER A 551 7.86 11.27 -16.89
C SER A 551 8.49 10.22 -17.81
N ASP A 552 9.68 9.73 -17.47
CA ASP A 552 10.34 8.70 -18.24
C ASP A 552 9.68 7.32 -18.02
N GLY A 553 9.85 6.40 -18.97
CA GLY A 553 9.38 5.02 -18.80
C GLY A 553 7.86 4.83 -18.77
N GLY A 554 7.39 3.93 -17.91
CA GLY A 554 6.02 3.40 -17.85
C GLY A 554 5.79 2.22 -18.80
N GLU A 555 4.70 1.48 -18.58
CA GLU A 555 4.31 0.32 -19.40
C GLU A 555 3.96 0.74 -20.84
N ASP A 556 4.46 0.01 -21.85
CA ASP A 556 4.12 0.24 -23.25
C ASP A 556 2.85 -0.55 -23.65
N ASN A 557 2.67 -1.74 -23.08
CA ASN A 557 1.52 -2.60 -23.32
C ASN A 557 0.41 -2.41 -22.26
N ASN A 558 -0.23 -1.24 -22.28
CA ASN A 558 -1.28 -0.89 -21.31
C ASN A 558 -2.58 -1.72 -21.47
N VAL A 559 -2.72 -2.45 -22.57
CA VAL A 559 -3.96 -3.12 -22.98
C VAL A 559 -5.14 -2.14 -22.99
N SER A 560 -4.89 -0.92 -23.43
CA SER A 560 -5.87 0.17 -23.48
C SER A 560 -6.52 0.27 -24.85
N TRP A 561 -7.69 0.93 -24.90
CA TRP A 561 -8.37 1.28 -26.14
C TRP A 561 -9.21 2.54 -25.96
N ASN A 562 -9.07 3.53 -26.84
CA ASN A 562 -9.81 4.80 -26.77
C ASN A 562 -11.30 4.71 -27.13
N GLN A 563 -11.85 3.50 -27.28
CA GLN A 563 -13.23 3.21 -27.71
C GLN A 563 -13.60 3.88 -29.05
N GLY A 564 -12.64 4.09 -29.94
CA GLY A 564 -12.84 4.79 -31.22
C GLY A 564 -13.08 6.30 -31.08
N GLY A 565 -12.85 6.87 -29.89
CA GLY A 565 -13.09 8.29 -29.60
C GLY A 565 -14.53 8.62 -29.17
N ASP A 566 -15.41 7.63 -29.01
CA ASP A 566 -16.79 7.85 -28.57
C ASP A 566 -16.87 8.00 -27.04
N LEU A 567 -17.19 9.22 -26.58
CA LEU A 567 -17.26 9.57 -25.16
C LEU A 567 -18.29 8.77 -24.35
N ALA A 568 -19.39 8.35 -24.98
CA ALA A 568 -20.41 7.54 -24.31
C ALA A 568 -19.89 6.11 -24.09
N LEU A 569 -19.20 5.55 -25.08
CA LEU A 569 -18.55 4.24 -24.96
C LEU A 569 -17.37 4.25 -23.99
N GLN A 570 -16.59 5.33 -23.92
CA GLN A 570 -15.52 5.48 -22.92
C GLN A 570 -16.08 5.44 -21.48
N ARG A 571 -17.19 6.13 -21.23
CA ARG A 571 -17.87 6.10 -19.92
C ARG A 571 -18.50 4.76 -19.62
N GLN A 572 -19.12 4.10 -20.62
CA GLN A 572 -19.61 2.74 -20.47
C GLN A 572 -18.50 1.75 -20.11
N ALA A 573 -17.36 1.80 -20.81
CA ALA A 573 -16.22 0.92 -20.56
C ALA A 573 -15.63 1.14 -19.16
N ALA A 574 -15.54 2.40 -18.70
CA ALA A 574 -15.11 2.73 -17.36
C ALA A 574 -16.11 2.28 -16.27
N ARG A 575 -17.43 2.35 -16.53
CA ARG A 575 -18.45 1.76 -15.66
C ARG A 575 -18.33 0.25 -15.58
N ASN A 576 -18.07 -0.42 -16.72
CA ASN A 576 -17.82 -1.86 -16.74
C ASN A 576 -16.63 -2.19 -15.86
N GLY A 577 -15.53 -1.44 -15.98
CA GLY A 577 -14.33 -1.70 -15.19
C GLY A 577 -14.58 -1.71 -13.69
N LEU A 578 -15.32 -0.71 -13.20
CA LEU A 578 -15.75 -0.65 -11.80
C LEU A 578 -16.72 -1.78 -11.43
N ALA A 579 -17.68 -2.10 -12.30
CA ALA A 579 -18.64 -3.18 -12.07
C ALA A 579 -17.97 -4.56 -12.00
N LEU A 580 -16.97 -4.82 -12.84
CA LEU A 580 -16.20 -6.06 -12.84
C LEU A 580 -15.57 -6.30 -11.47
N ILE A 581 -14.81 -5.33 -10.94
CA ILE A 581 -14.16 -5.49 -9.62
C ILE A 581 -15.18 -5.58 -8.49
N ALA A 582 -16.27 -4.80 -8.54
CA ALA A 582 -17.27 -4.76 -7.48
C ALA A 582 -18.12 -6.04 -7.41
N LEU A 583 -18.40 -6.69 -8.55
CA LEU A 583 -19.28 -7.86 -8.65
C LEU A 583 -18.53 -9.19 -8.67
N SER A 584 -17.20 -9.18 -8.80
CA SER A 584 -16.37 -10.39 -8.69
C SER A 584 -16.18 -10.80 -7.22
N ALA A 585 -16.05 -12.10 -6.98
CA ALA A 585 -15.47 -12.60 -5.72
C ALA A 585 -13.99 -12.22 -5.63
N GLY A 586 -13.48 -12.03 -4.41
CA GLY A 586 -12.19 -11.37 -4.15
C GLY A 586 -12.38 -10.06 -3.40
N VAL A 587 -11.33 -9.28 -3.23
CA VAL A 587 -11.37 -7.95 -2.59
C VAL A 587 -11.12 -6.88 -3.65
N PRO A 588 -12.06 -5.94 -3.92
CA PRO A 588 -11.86 -4.92 -4.93
C PRO A 588 -10.93 -3.81 -4.41
N MET A 589 -10.11 -3.30 -5.32
CA MET A 589 -9.33 -2.07 -5.12
C MET A 589 -9.71 -1.05 -6.20
N LEU A 590 -10.03 0.16 -5.75
CA LEU A 590 -10.19 1.35 -6.60
C LEU A 590 -8.94 2.22 -6.48
N THR A 591 -8.57 2.90 -7.57
CA THR A 591 -7.62 4.00 -7.51
C THR A 591 -8.35 5.32 -7.31
N GLY A 592 -7.78 6.17 -6.46
CA GLY A 592 -8.41 7.40 -6.05
C GLY A 592 -8.70 8.33 -7.21
N GLY A 593 -9.93 8.84 -7.26
CA GLY A 593 -10.43 9.68 -8.35
C GLY A 593 -11.15 8.91 -9.45
N ASP A 594 -11.00 7.59 -9.54
CA ASP A 594 -11.74 6.80 -10.54
C ASP A 594 -13.25 6.88 -10.30
N GLU A 595 -13.69 7.04 -9.05
CA GLU A 595 -15.10 7.21 -8.73
C GLU A 595 -15.70 8.47 -9.36
N MET A 596 -14.87 9.46 -9.64
CA MET A 596 -15.23 10.75 -10.25
C MET A 596 -14.66 10.91 -11.67
N TYR A 597 -14.20 9.81 -12.28
CA TYR A 597 -13.71 9.78 -13.66
C TYR A 597 -12.44 10.63 -13.89
N ARG A 598 -11.50 10.58 -12.93
CA ARG A 598 -10.17 11.23 -12.99
C ARG A 598 -9.40 10.83 -14.24
N THR A 599 -8.62 11.77 -14.78
CA THR A 599 -7.64 11.55 -15.85
C THR A 599 -6.26 12.02 -15.39
N GLN A 600 -5.22 11.39 -15.93
CA GLN A 600 -3.82 11.85 -15.90
C GLN A 600 -3.36 12.22 -17.32
N TYR A 601 -4.32 12.54 -18.19
CA TYR A 601 -4.12 13.05 -19.54
C TYR A 601 -3.27 12.13 -20.42
N GLY A 602 -3.38 10.83 -20.20
CA GLY A 602 -2.62 9.83 -20.93
C GLY A 602 -1.16 9.71 -20.47
N ASN A 603 -0.73 10.37 -19.39
CA ASN A 603 0.51 9.99 -18.72
C ASN A 603 0.22 8.75 -17.86
N ASN A 604 0.97 7.66 -18.10
CA ASN A 604 0.80 6.39 -17.39
C ASN A 604 1.89 6.12 -16.34
N ASN A 605 2.71 7.13 -16.02
CA ASN A 605 3.81 7.01 -15.08
C ASN A 605 4.06 8.33 -14.33
N MET A 606 3.03 8.92 -13.70
CA MET A 606 3.15 10.23 -13.03
C MET A 606 3.92 10.20 -11.70
N TYR A 607 5.01 9.43 -11.60
CA TYR A 607 5.77 9.23 -10.37
C TYR A 607 6.52 10.48 -9.90
N ASN A 608 6.87 11.38 -10.82
CA ASN A 608 7.66 12.59 -10.60
C ASN A 608 6.85 13.90 -10.81
N VAL A 609 5.51 13.82 -10.82
CA VAL A 609 4.66 14.99 -11.13
C VAL A 609 3.86 15.40 -9.91
N ASP A 610 4.43 16.27 -9.06
CA ASP A 610 3.73 16.88 -7.92
C ASP A 610 2.89 18.11 -8.36
N SER A 611 1.90 17.90 -9.22
CA SER A 611 1.11 18.99 -9.83
C SER A 611 -0.40 18.81 -9.72
N ASP A 612 -1.15 19.87 -10.04
CA ASP A 612 -2.61 19.87 -10.13
C ASP A 612 -3.18 18.91 -11.20
N LYS A 613 -2.31 18.35 -12.07
CA LYS A 613 -2.67 17.31 -13.06
C LYS A 613 -2.56 15.90 -12.52
N ASN A 614 -1.91 15.71 -11.37
CA ASN A 614 -1.80 14.43 -10.69
C ASN A 614 -2.66 14.36 -9.42
N TRP A 615 -2.77 15.48 -8.69
CA TRP A 615 -3.66 15.60 -7.53
C TRP A 615 -5.13 15.37 -7.91
N LEU A 616 -5.96 14.93 -6.96
CA LEU A 616 -7.39 14.76 -7.22
C LEU A 616 -8.05 16.12 -7.50
N ASN A 617 -8.73 16.21 -8.64
CA ASN A 617 -9.51 17.39 -8.99
C ASN A 617 -10.96 17.25 -8.48
N TRP A 618 -11.24 17.87 -7.34
CA TRP A 618 -12.56 17.77 -6.70
C TRP A 618 -13.71 18.43 -7.47
N SER A 619 -13.44 19.24 -8.50
CA SER A 619 -14.51 19.68 -9.41
C SER A 619 -15.12 18.53 -10.19
N ASP A 620 -14.38 17.44 -10.41
CA ASP A 620 -14.84 16.27 -11.17
C ASP A 620 -16.00 15.55 -10.48
N ALA A 621 -16.08 15.62 -9.15
CA ALA A 621 -17.25 15.12 -8.40
C ALA A 621 -18.55 15.85 -8.78
N THR A 622 -18.46 17.12 -9.18
CA THR A 622 -19.61 17.90 -9.67
C THR A 622 -19.82 17.68 -11.16
N THR A 623 -18.76 17.77 -11.96
CA THR A 623 -18.80 17.59 -13.42
C THR A 623 -19.28 16.19 -13.83
N ASN A 624 -18.90 15.16 -13.07
CA ASN A 624 -19.21 13.75 -13.32
C ASN A 624 -20.15 13.17 -12.24
N ALA A 625 -21.08 13.98 -11.71
CA ALA A 625 -21.95 13.60 -10.59
C ALA A 625 -22.73 12.29 -10.80
N GLN A 626 -23.15 11.99 -12.04
CA GLN A 626 -23.82 10.73 -12.37
C GLN A 626 -22.87 9.52 -12.26
N PHE A 627 -21.62 9.66 -12.71
CA PHE A 627 -20.60 8.62 -12.60
C PHE A 627 -20.21 8.39 -11.12
N LEU A 628 -20.08 9.47 -10.34
CA LEU A 628 -19.88 9.37 -8.89
C LEU A 628 -21.05 8.68 -8.19
N SER A 629 -22.29 9.00 -8.56
CA SER A 629 -23.46 8.33 -8.01
C SER A 629 -23.50 6.85 -8.37
N PHE A 630 -23.10 6.48 -9.60
CA PHE A 630 -22.98 5.09 -10.02
C PHE A 630 -21.96 4.34 -9.15
N SER A 631 -20.74 4.88 -9.04
CA SER A 631 -19.65 4.29 -8.23
C SER A 631 -20.10 4.10 -6.79
N ARG A 632 -20.66 5.14 -6.17
CA ARG A 632 -21.17 5.07 -4.79
C ARG A 632 -22.21 3.96 -4.61
N ARG A 633 -23.21 3.88 -5.49
CA ARG A 633 -24.27 2.89 -5.37
C ARG A 633 -23.74 1.47 -5.59
N LEU A 634 -22.83 1.29 -6.53
CA LEU A 634 -22.22 0.00 -6.85
C LEU A 634 -21.45 -0.60 -5.66
N PHE A 635 -20.56 0.17 -5.02
CA PHE A 635 -19.79 -0.36 -3.89
C PHE A 635 -20.63 -0.50 -2.61
N ASN A 636 -21.62 0.37 -2.39
CA ASN A 636 -22.60 0.15 -1.32
C ASN A 636 -23.48 -1.09 -1.57
N PHE A 637 -23.86 -1.38 -2.82
CA PHE A 637 -24.53 -2.63 -3.19
C PHE A 637 -23.63 -3.82 -2.85
N ARG A 638 -22.35 -3.79 -3.27
CA ARG A 638 -21.40 -4.84 -2.90
C ARG A 638 -21.38 -5.08 -1.40
N LEU A 639 -21.34 -4.05 -0.56
CA LEU A 639 -21.35 -4.17 0.91
C LEU A 639 -22.67 -4.71 1.48
N ALA A 640 -23.81 -4.38 0.84
CA ALA A 640 -25.13 -4.85 1.25
C ALA A 640 -25.40 -6.33 0.90
N HIS A 641 -24.60 -6.92 -0.01
CA HIS A 641 -24.84 -8.25 -0.56
C HIS A 641 -23.70 -9.25 -0.26
N PRO A 642 -23.74 -9.96 0.90
CA PRO A 642 -22.73 -10.94 1.29
C PRO A 642 -22.51 -12.08 0.28
N ALA A 643 -23.50 -12.34 -0.60
CA ALA A 643 -23.37 -13.32 -1.67
C ALA A 643 -22.15 -13.04 -2.57
N LEU A 644 -21.78 -11.77 -2.78
CA LEU A 644 -20.61 -11.37 -3.57
C LEU A 644 -19.27 -11.47 -2.80
N ARG A 645 -19.32 -11.68 -1.48
CA ARG A 645 -18.18 -11.58 -0.55
C ARG A 645 -17.99 -12.85 0.26
N ARG A 646 -18.12 -14.00 -0.42
CA ARG A 646 -18.05 -15.30 0.24
C ARG A 646 -16.67 -15.55 0.85
N ALA A 647 -16.67 -16.27 1.98
CA ALA A 647 -15.45 -16.71 2.63
C ALA A 647 -14.72 -17.84 1.87
N ASN A 648 -15.45 -18.65 1.09
CA ASN A 648 -14.92 -19.80 0.35
C ASN A 648 -15.30 -19.72 -1.14
N PHE A 649 -14.47 -20.31 -2.00
CA PHE A 649 -14.74 -20.49 -3.42
C PHE A 649 -16.12 -21.12 -3.64
N TYR A 650 -16.80 -20.71 -4.71
CA TYR A 650 -18.04 -21.33 -5.12
C TYR A 650 -17.78 -22.77 -5.56
N THR A 651 -18.72 -23.68 -5.25
CA THR A 651 -18.57 -25.10 -5.55
C THR A 651 -19.32 -25.51 -6.82
N GLY A 652 -20.30 -24.72 -7.25
CA GLY A 652 -21.23 -25.09 -8.32
C GLY A 652 -22.19 -26.22 -7.89
N ALA A 653 -22.24 -26.54 -6.59
CA ALA A 653 -23.09 -27.61 -6.06
C ALA A 653 -24.47 -27.05 -5.67
N VAL A 654 -25.50 -27.89 -5.84
CA VAL A 654 -26.87 -27.54 -5.46
C VAL A 654 -26.99 -27.55 -3.93
N GLY A 655 -27.37 -26.40 -3.37
CA GLY A 655 -27.60 -26.23 -1.94
C GLY A 655 -29.04 -26.52 -1.51
N ALA A 656 -29.34 -26.25 -0.24
CA ALA A 656 -30.66 -26.49 0.36
C ALA A 656 -31.79 -25.64 -0.27
N SER A 657 -31.45 -24.56 -0.98
CA SER A 657 -32.40 -23.73 -1.73
C SER A 657 -32.91 -24.40 -3.02
N GLY A 658 -32.26 -25.49 -3.45
CA GLY A 658 -32.45 -26.11 -4.77
C GLY A 658 -31.68 -25.44 -5.90
N LEU A 659 -30.88 -24.40 -5.62
CA LEU A 659 -30.01 -23.72 -6.59
C LEU A 659 -28.55 -24.07 -6.33
N LYS A 660 -27.73 -23.96 -7.37
CA LYS A 660 -26.27 -23.95 -7.22
C LYS A 660 -25.83 -22.68 -6.51
N ASP A 661 -24.78 -22.76 -5.70
CA ASP A 661 -24.23 -21.57 -5.04
C ASP A 661 -23.70 -20.54 -6.04
N ILE A 662 -23.18 -20.98 -7.18
CA ILE A 662 -23.09 -20.22 -8.42
C ILE A 662 -23.55 -21.07 -9.60
N GLN A 663 -24.38 -20.50 -10.48
CA GLN A 663 -24.78 -21.11 -11.74
C GLN A 663 -24.33 -20.22 -12.90
N TRP A 664 -23.44 -20.74 -13.74
CA TRP A 664 -23.05 -20.09 -14.98
C TRP A 664 -24.09 -20.30 -16.07
N LEU A 665 -24.28 -19.30 -16.92
CA LEU A 665 -25.36 -19.25 -17.91
C LEU A 665 -24.87 -18.65 -19.22
N THR A 666 -25.31 -19.24 -20.33
CA THR A 666 -25.20 -18.64 -21.67
C THR A 666 -26.26 -17.55 -21.88
N ASP A 667 -26.25 -16.91 -23.04
CA ASP A 667 -27.27 -15.96 -23.48
C ASP A 667 -28.67 -16.59 -23.55
N GLN A 668 -28.78 -17.92 -23.59
CA GLN A 668 -30.06 -18.66 -23.60
C GLN A 668 -30.55 -19.08 -22.21
N ALA A 669 -29.93 -18.57 -21.13
CA ALA A 669 -30.24 -18.92 -19.73
C ALA A 669 -30.11 -20.42 -19.42
N VAL A 670 -29.18 -21.11 -20.07
CA VAL A 670 -28.85 -22.52 -19.80
C VAL A 670 -27.39 -22.63 -19.39
N GLU A 671 -27.06 -23.69 -18.65
CA GLU A 671 -25.66 -23.93 -18.28
C GLU A 671 -24.80 -24.15 -19.54
N PRO A 672 -23.61 -23.53 -19.63
CA PRO A 672 -22.75 -23.68 -20.79
C PRO A 672 -22.34 -25.13 -21.03
N PRO A 673 -22.50 -25.65 -22.26
CA PRO A 673 -21.95 -26.96 -22.63
C PRO A 673 -20.41 -26.95 -22.56
N GLY A 674 -19.80 -28.14 -22.55
CA GLY A 674 -18.35 -28.27 -22.32
C GLY A 674 -17.47 -27.50 -23.32
N ASP A 675 -17.86 -27.46 -24.59
CA ASP A 675 -17.16 -26.74 -25.66
C ASP A 675 -17.29 -25.21 -25.55
N TYR A 676 -18.29 -24.70 -24.83
CA TYR A 676 -18.51 -23.27 -24.64
C TYR A 676 -17.31 -22.60 -23.97
N TRP A 677 -16.73 -23.26 -22.98
CA TRP A 677 -15.72 -22.71 -22.07
C TRP A 677 -14.41 -22.36 -22.75
N GLY A 678 -14.00 -23.17 -23.73
CA GLY A 678 -12.76 -22.95 -24.49
C GLY A 678 -12.97 -22.26 -25.84
N ASN A 679 -14.23 -22.02 -26.24
CA ASN A 679 -14.52 -21.41 -27.53
C ASN A 679 -14.27 -19.89 -27.47
N VAL A 680 -13.27 -19.46 -28.24
CA VAL A 680 -12.79 -18.08 -28.32
C VAL A 680 -13.79 -17.10 -28.94
N ASN A 681 -14.84 -17.61 -29.59
CA ASN A 681 -15.89 -16.78 -30.22
C ASN A 681 -17.09 -16.54 -29.29
N ASN A 682 -17.09 -17.13 -28.09
CA ASN A 682 -18.11 -16.89 -27.09
C ASN A 682 -17.69 -15.69 -26.23
N HIS A 683 -18.43 -14.59 -26.37
CA HIS A 683 -18.14 -13.33 -25.65
C HIS A 683 -19.25 -12.93 -24.67
N PHE A 684 -20.28 -13.76 -24.51
CA PHE A 684 -21.30 -13.58 -23.50
C PHE A 684 -21.03 -14.53 -22.33
N LEU A 685 -21.21 -14.07 -21.10
CA LEU A 685 -21.22 -14.94 -19.94
C LEU A 685 -22.11 -14.31 -18.87
N ALA A 686 -23.00 -15.11 -18.30
CA ALA A 686 -23.79 -14.70 -17.16
C ALA A 686 -23.63 -15.68 -16.00
N PHE A 687 -23.95 -15.22 -14.80
CA PHE A 687 -24.01 -16.06 -13.62
C PHE A 687 -25.14 -15.64 -12.69
N ARG A 688 -25.70 -16.63 -12.00
CA ARG A 688 -26.64 -16.47 -10.91
C ARG A 688 -25.98 -16.97 -9.62
N ILE A 689 -25.97 -16.14 -8.58
CA ILE A 689 -25.53 -16.52 -7.24
C ILE A 689 -26.77 -16.69 -6.37
N ASP A 690 -26.83 -17.81 -5.64
CA ASP A 690 -27.84 -18.02 -4.62
C ASP A 690 -27.51 -17.19 -3.37
N GLY A 691 -28.44 -16.32 -2.97
CA GLY A 691 -28.25 -15.45 -1.82
C GLY A 691 -28.40 -16.17 -0.47
N GLN A 692 -29.17 -17.26 -0.43
CA GLN A 692 -29.55 -17.91 0.83
C GLN A 692 -28.36 -18.45 1.65
N PRO A 693 -27.35 -19.13 1.07
CA PRO A 693 -26.21 -19.65 1.83
C PRO A 693 -25.36 -18.57 2.51
N ALA A 694 -25.39 -17.34 1.99
CA ALA A 694 -24.65 -16.20 2.54
C ALA A 694 -25.51 -15.32 3.46
N GLY A 695 -26.79 -15.65 3.66
CA GLY A 695 -27.74 -14.80 4.39
C GLY A 695 -28.04 -13.48 3.68
N ASP A 696 -28.00 -13.47 2.35
CA ASP A 696 -28.24 -12.28 1.54
C ASP A 696 -29.72 -11.85 1.58
N THR A 697 -29.97 -10.55 1.40
CA THR A 697 -31.32 -10.00 1.35
C THR A 697 -32.02 -10.27 0.01
N ALA A 698 -31.24 -10.43 -1.07
CA ALA A 698 -31.76 -10.88 -2.36
C ALA A 698 -31.86 -12.41 -2.37
N ALA A 699 -32.94 -12.96 -2.94
CA ALA A 699 -33.07 -14.41 -3.09
C ALA A 699 -32.02 -14.97 -4.06
N SER A 700 -31.62 -14.18 -5.05
CA SER A 700 -30.50 -14.45 -5.96
C SER A 700 -30.00 -13.14 -6.56
N ILE A 701 -28.74 -13.12 -6.95
CA ILE A 701 -28.14 -12.05 -7.76
C ILE A 701 -27.83 -12.63 -9.13
N TYR A 702 -28.19 -11.94 -10.20
CA TYR A 702 -27.82 -12.30 -11.57
C TYR A 702 -26.98 -11.20 -12.19
N VAL A 703 -25.83 -11.59 -12.73
CA VAL A 703 -24.92 -10.71 -13.47
C VAL A 703 -24.78 -11.29 -14.86
N ALA A 704 -25.00 -10.47 -15.88
CA ALA A 704 -24.64 -10.80 -17.25
C ALA A 704 -23.59 -9.83 -17.76
N TYR A 705 -22.60 -10.37 -18.44
CA TYR A 705 -21.55 -9.63 -19.11
C TYR A 705 -21.59 -9.95 -20.61
N ASN A 706 -21.89 -8.92 -21.40
CA ASN A 706 -21.79 -8.98 -22.85
C ASN A 706 -20.46 -8.36 -23.28
N GLY A 707 -19.41 -9.18 -23.42
CA GLY A 707 -18.11 -8.78 -23.99
C GLY A 707 -18.13 -8.64 -25.51
N TRP A 708 -19.23 -8.99 -26.18
CA TRP A 708 -19.37 -8.79 -27.63
C TRP A 708 -19.52 -7.31 -27.99
N SER A 709 -19.10 -6.95 -29.20
CA SER A 709 -19.21 -5.57 -29.71
C SER A 709 -20.65 -5.16 -30.06
N GLY A 710 -21.52 -6.13 -30.37
CA GLY A 710 -22.91 -5.92 -30.75
C GLY A 710 -23.91 -6.22 -29.65
N VAL A 711 -25.18 -5.93 -29.93
CA VAL A 711 -26.30 -6.29 -29.04
C VAL A 711 -26.44 -7.80 -28.95
N VAL A 712 -26.66 -8.30 -27.73
CA VAL A 712 -27.03 -9.70 -27.47
C VAL A 712 -28.38 -9.72 -26.76
N THR A 713 -29.38 -10.32 -27.40
CA THR A 713 -30.68 -10.58 -26.77
C THR A 713 -30.54 -11.83 -25.89
N THR A 714 -30.43 -11.62 -24.58
CA THR A 714 -30.30 -12.73 -23.63
C THR A 714 -31.64 -13.09 -23.01
N ARG A 715 -31.89 -14.39 -22.82
CA ARG A 715 -32.98 -14.91 -21.99
C ARG A 715 -32.60 -14.75 -20.52
N LEU A 716 -33.55 -14.34 -19.69
CA LEU A 716 -33.35 -14.31 -18.24
C LEU A 716 -33.65 -15.69 -17.64
N PRO A 717 -32.88 -16.18 -16.65
CA PRO A 717 -33.18 -17.42 -15.97
C PRO A 717 -34.55 -17.34 -15.29
N THR A 718 -35.27 -18.46 -15.22
CA THR A 718 -36.59 -18.49 -14.57
C THR A 718 -36.44 -18.08 -13.09
N PRO A 719 -37.19 -17.06 -12.62
CA PRO A 719 -37.24 -16.73 -11.21
C PRO A 719 -37.76 -17.91 -10.37
N ARG A 720 -37.39 -17.96 -9.09
CA ARG A 720 -37.98 -18.90 -8.14
C ARG A 720 -39.49 -18.69 -8.05
N ALA A 721 -40.20 -19.74 -7.63
CA ALA A 721 -41.66 -19.67 -7.48
C ALA A 721 -42.07 -18.49 -6.59
N GLY A 722 -42.95 -17.62 -7.12
CA GLY A 722 -43.42 -16.42 -6.42
C GLY A 722 -42.42 -15.25 -6.38
N LYS A 723 -41.34 -15.30 -7.17
CA LYS A 723 -40.31 -14.27 -7.25
C LYS A 723 -40.26 -13.64 -8.63
N ALA A 724 -39.60 -12.48 -8.73
CA ALA A 724 -39.35 -11.81 -10.00
C ALA A 724 -37.95 -11.17 -10.04
N TRP A 725 -37.44 -10.93 -11.25
CA TRP A 725 -36.20 -10.19 -11.47
C TRP A 725 -36.45 -8.69 -11.43
N TYR A 726 -35.56 -7.98 -10.74
CA TYR A 726 -35.52 -6.53 -10.70
C TYR A 726 -34.16 -6.04 -11.18
N ARG A 727 -34.16 -5.09 -12.13
CA ARG A 727 -32.93 -4.48 -12.61
C ARG A 727 -32.40 -3.48 -11.61
N VAL A 728 -31.21 -3.78 -11.11
CA VAL A 728 -30.45 -2.89 -10.24
C VAL A 728 -29.67 -1.89 -11.08
N GLY A 729 -28.95 -2.36 -12.10
CA GLY A 729 -28.11 -1.51 -12.95
C GLY A 729 -27.82 -2.11 -14.32
N ASP A 730 -27.49 -1.23 -15.26
CA ASP A 730 -27.05 -1.52 -16.63
C ASP A 730 -26.02 -0.46 -17.02
N THR A 731 -24.82 -0.87 -17.41
CA THR A 731 -23.72 0.06 -17.71
C THR A 731 -23.87 0.77 -19.05
N ALA A 732 -24.81 0.33 -19.91
CA ALA A 732 -25.01 0.85 -21.24
C ALA A 732 -25.35 2.36 -21.27
N PRO A 733 -25.05 3.07 -22.36
CA PRO A 733 -25.20 4.53 -22.42
C PRO A 733 -26.64 5.00 -22.26
N TRP A 734 -27.62 4.21 -22.71
CA TRP A 734 -29.03 4.57 -22.63
C TRP A 734 -29.51 4.77 -21.18
N MET A 735 -28.89 4.11 -20.19
CA MET A 735 -29.25 4.21 -18.77
C MET A 735 -28.53 5.35 -18.03
N GLU A 736 -27.63 6.09 -18.69
CA GLU A 736 -26.83 7.15 -18.06
C GLU A 736 -27.70 8.30 -17.51
N SER A 737 -28.76 8.67 -18.23
CA SER A 737 -29.76 9.64 -17.75
C SER A 737 -30.49 9.21 -16.48
N ARG A 738 -30.46 7.91 -16.16
CA ARG A 738 -31.03 7.29 -14.94
C ARG A 738 -29.95 6.95 -13.90
N GLY A 739 -28.70 7.31 -14.16
CA GLY A 739 -27.55 7.08 -13.28
C GLY A 739 -26.97 5.66 -13.31
N ASN A 740 -27.32 4.83 -14.30
CA ASN A 740 -26.85 3.44 -14.53
C ASN A 740 -27.05 2.43 -13.37
N PHE A 741 -27.48 2.88 -12.20
CA PHE A 741 -27.67 2.07 -10.99
C PHE A 741 -28.79 2.70 -10.16
N THR A 742 -29.80 1.90 -9.80
CA THR A 742 -30.98 2.34 -9.05
C THR A 742 -30.68 2.51 -7.55
N ASN A 743 -31.51 3.27 -6.84
CA ASN A 743 -31.43 3.29 -5.37
C ASN A 743 -31.99 1.97 -4.81
N PRO A 744 -31.52 1.50 -3.64
CA PRO A 744 -32.11 0.35 -2.97
C PRO A 744 -33.62 0.52 -2.77
N GLY A 745 -34.40 -0.48 -3.18
CA GLY A 745 -35.87 -0.46 -3.16
C GLY A 745 -36.53 0.23 -4.36
N ALA A 746 -35.76 0.82 -5.28
CA ALA A 746 -36.24 1.45 -6.51
C ALA A 746 -35.78 0.69 -7.77
N GLU A 747 -35.48 -0.59 -7.63
CA GLU A 747 -35.07 -1.45 -8.73
C GLU A 747 -36.24 -1.70 -9.69
N ASP A 748 -35.97 -1.76 -10.99
CA ASP A 748 -37.04 -1.86 -12.01
C ASP A 748 -37.54 -3.31 -12.12
N LEU A 749 -38.82 -3.58 -11.82
CA LEU A 749 -39.42 -4.89 -12.07
C LEU A 749 -39.34 -5.25 -13.57
N LEU A 750 -38.76 -6.40 -13.88
CA LEU A 750 -38.73 -6.95 -15.23
C LEU A 750 -39.87 -7.95 -15.40
N THR A 751 -40.83 -7.63 -16.27
CA THR A 751 -41.93 -8.52 -16.68
C THR A 751 -41.64 -9.28 -17.97
N VAL A 752 -40.42 -9.14 -18.49
CA VAL A 752 -39.94 -9.73 -19.73
C VAL A 752 -39.13 -10.99 -19.46
N THR A 753 -39.14 -11.93 -20.42
CA THR A 753 -38.33 -13.15 -20.35
C THR A 753 -36.98 -13.02 -21.06
N THR A 754 -36.80 -11.94 -21.83
CA THR A 754 -35.58 -11.62 -22.57
C THR A 754 -35.18 -10.17 -22.33
N TYR A 755 -33.91 -9.85 -22.51
CA TYR A 755 -33.33 -8.53 -22.33
C TYR A 755 -32.30 -8.24 -23.43
N ASP A 756 -32.40 -7.09 -24.08
CA ASP A 756 -31.44 -6.66 -25.11
C ASP A 756 -30.26 -5.96 -24.44
N MET A 757 -29.15 -6.68 -24.29
CA MET A 757 -27.92 -6.12 -23.73
C MET A 757 -27.11 -5.42 -24.81
N ALA A 758 -26.77 -4.15 -24.58
CA ALA A 758 -25.87 -3.43 -25.47
C ALA A 758 -24.50 -4.15 -25.55
N GLY A 759 -23.78 -3.93 -26.65
CA GLY A 759 -22.40 -4.40 -26.77
C GLY A 759 -21.52 -3.85 -25.65
N ARG A 760 -20.60 -4.67 -25.14
CA ARG A 760 -19.67 -4.31 -24.05
C ARG A 760 -20.40 -3.74 -22.84
N SER A 761 -21.39 -4.45 -22.31
CA SER A 761 -22.19 -3.99 -21.17
C SER A 761 -22.31 -5.05 -20.07
N ILE A 762 -22.62 -4.58 -18.86
CA ILE A 762 -22.91 -5.41 -17.69
C ILE A 762 -24.31 -5.09 -17.22
N LEU A 763 -25.12 -6.13 -17.04
CA LEU A 763 -26.45 -6.08 -16.45
C LEU A 763 -26.39 -6.72 -15.06
N LEU A 764 -26.96 -6.03 -14.07
CA LEU A 764 -27.09 -6.51 -12.70
C LEU A 764 -28.57 -6.57 -12.31
N LEU A 765 -29.02 -7.76 -11.90
CA LEU A 765 -30.37 -8.01 -11.41
C LEU A 765 -30.33 -8.63 -10.00
N ILE A 766 -31.40 -8.41 -9.25
CA ILE A 766 -31.69 -9.15 -8.02
C ILE A 766 -33.07 -9.78 -8.10
N GLU A 767 -33.21 -10.95 -7.48
CA GLU A 767 -34.46 -11.68 -7.36
C GLU A 767 -35.12 -11.35 -6.02
N LYS A 768 -36.37 -10.89 -6.04
CA LYS A 768 -37.15 -10.51 -4.85
C LYS A 768 -38.46 -11.27 -4.74
#